data_AF-A0A8T7L6I2-F1
#
_entry.id   AF-A0A8T7L6I2-F1
#
_cell.length_a   1.000
_cell.length_b   1.000
_cell.length_c   1.000
_cell.angle_alpha   90.00
_cell.angle_beta   90.00
_cell.angle_gamma   90.00
#
_symmetry.space_group_name_H-M   'P 1'
#
loop_
_entity.id
_entity.type
_entity.pdbx_description
1 polymer ?
#
loop_
_entity_poly.entity_id
_entity_poly.type
_entity_poly.pdbx_seq_one_letter_code
_entity_poly.pdbx_strand_id
1 'polypeptide(L)'
;MRKRAGILLACLLLIGVGGTVPAAAQERAPWTWMVYLVADNDLEPFAINDLIEMQAGAGENVNIVIQMDRAESYEEVFGDWTETRRYAITPGAGGSDFAVSRETIQALFASLTPDDLGLSSAEFDDLLNQVRSASDSEIEALALQSIATPGGGAPLAAPRLAALENLGEVNSGDPQVLVDFITWAAANYPAEHYGLILWDHGGGWTMVGSDEQDGDLLEMPEIEAALEAATVQAGIERFDFVAFDACLMAQLEVFEMLARFADYAIASEETIPGAGWEYTTPLRTLNQNPDMDTAELGRIIVDSYMTFYTDVITSYPNFDLALLDLSQVGGVVDSITALASAVAANPQDSLAAIGQARNNAQVFGADSSPDEADAISSVDLIHVMNLLAELSPDPAVAEAAQGVSDTTAAMVVYSRTSDGLPDASGVSIFFPRNARTYELSGGAGLYRASNPASLLPWYDFLDTFHGTATTTLDAAALNISITGLLPADAPGSIYDPPVILFDLNGQQIVDVSFFVTLQLDDGTQYMLDTDQLVSSTVTVDGEAITGYPDGLSSWEFTWNVEMPVVSDGEVEIPTLLLPSDQENQAIVSGFYLWKDGRSATAYLVFDTENRVVTGVWGVEQSGTATAPAEIRVSPGDRFQPTWRFLDENNEVVLVGTDDVLTFGGAPFTFRYVPAQSGDYALTILIEDLAGNISADTANLSVDNEGLDTAYRGFKDVSFGINFLYPWNWTDPTVFEDEEGGVTLNVSDESGDINIYIEAYEVESADAVLDLKLEEFSGLDDLEYSEPRAVDLDGYDAYYVDYRFTTGGEAREGWLAVVYVPENGLGYSLDLDAPPDLLEAADAAFLTMLDSLIFFEPYAGE
;
A
#
# COMPACT_ATOMS: atom_id res chain seq x y z
N MET A 1 -24.67 56.67 -64.55
CA MET A 1 -24.73 55.28 -65.06
C MET A 1 -24.80 54.40 -63.81
N ARG A 2 -25.93 53.76 -63.47
CA ARG A 2 -26.39 52.41 -63.92
C ARG A 2 -25.25 51.38 -63.73
N LYS A 3 -25.35 50.34 -62.90
CA LYS A 3 -26.49 49.55 -62.34
C LYS A 3 -26.19 49.27 -60.82
N ARG A 4 -27.09 49.13 -59.81
CA ARG A 4 -28.37 48.39 -59.60
C ARG A 4 -28.27 46.88 -59.91
N ALA A 5 -28.80 45.94 -59.11
CA ALA A 5 -29.28 45.86 -57.72
C ALA A 5 -29.68 44.39 -57.44
N GLY A 6 -29.73 43.92 -56.19
CA GLY A 6 -30.53 42.73 -55.86
C GLY A 6 -30.18 41.95 -54.58
N ILE A 7 -30.97 42.16 -53.51
CA ILE A 7 -31.41 41.17 -52.48
C ILE A 7 -30.30 40.62 -51.55
N LEU A 8 -30.38 40.62 -50.20
CA LEU A 8 -31.29 41.17 -49.16
C LEU A 8 -30.56 42.32 -48.39
N LEU A 9 -31.07 43.07 -47.40
CA LEU A 9 -32.42 43.43 -46.92
C LEU A 9 -33.28 42.47 -46.03
N ALA A 10 -32.75 42.02 -44.88
CA ALA A 10 -33.46 41.66 -43.62
C ALA A 10 -32.50 40.90 -42.68
N CYS A 11 -32.32 41.17 -41.38
CA CYS A 11 -32.76 42.28 -40.52
C CYS A 11 -31.63 42.63 -39.53
N LEU A 12 -31.27 43.91 -39.45
CA LEU A 12 -30.47 44.49 -38.37
C LEU A 12 -31.26 45.69 -37.85
N LEU A 13 -31.26 45.91 -36.53
CA LEU A 13 -32.11 46.84 -35.75
C LEU A 13 -33.51 46.33 -35.38
N LEU A 14 -33.57 45.59 -34.26
CA LEU A 14 -34.57 45.79 -33.21
C LEU A 14 -33.89 45.54 -31.86
N ILE A 15 -33.30 46.60 -31.29
CA ILE A 15 -32.73 46.59 -29.94
C ILE A 15 -33.87 46.90 -28.96
N GLY A 16 -34.05 46.01 -27.97
CA GLY A 16 -34.76 46.31 -26.73
C GLY A 16 -36.27 46.00 -26.71
N VAL A 17 -36.62 45.25 -25.66
CA VAL A 17 -37.93 45.06 -25.00
C VAL A 17 -38.62 43.71 -25.25
N GLY A 18 -38.77 42.96 -24.15
CA GLY A 18 -39.94 42.11 -23.93
C GLY A 18 -39.88 40.71 -24.53
N GLY A 19 -38.84 39.94 -24.18
CA GLY A 19 -38.73 38.51 -24.46
C GLY A 19 -38.62 37.67 -23.18
N THR A 20 -39.41 37.96 -22.15
CA THR A 20 -39.59 37.00 -21.05
C THR A 20 -40.26 35.76 -21.61
N VAL A 21 -39.47 34.75 -21.94
CA VAL A 21 -39.94 33.36 -21.82
C VAL A 21 -40.43 33.26 -20.37
N PRO A 22 -41.70 32.90 -20.11
CA PRO A 22 -42.05 32.52 -18.77
C PRO A 22 -41.22 31.27 -18.47
N ALA A 23 -40.33 31.35 -17.48
CA ALA A 23 -39.90 30.16 -16.79
C ALA A 23 -41.18 29.48 -16.28
N ALA A 24 -41.70 28.53 -17.04
CA ALA A 24 -42.42 27.43 -16.45
C ALA A 24 -41.41 26.84 -15.47
N ALA A 25 -41.71 26.87 -14.18
CA ALA A 25 -40.84 26.28 -13.18
C ALA A 25 -40.60 24.83 -13.64
N GLN A 26 -39.35 24.53 -13.98
CA GLN A 26 -38.94 23.17 -14.22
C GLN A 26 -39.22 22.43 -12.92
N GLU A 27 -40.04 21.39 -13.00
CA GLU A 27 -40.48 20.65 -11.83
C GLU A 27 -39.23 20.05 -11.20
N ARG A 28 -39.00 20.28 -9.90
CA ARG A 28 -37.79 19.82 -9.24
C ARG A 28 -37.78 18.30 -9.29
N ALA A 29 -36.67 17.72 -9.75
CA ALA A 29 -36.45 16.29 -9.53
C ALA A 29 -36.24 16.05 -8.03
N PRO A 30 -36.52 14.83 -7.52
CA PRO A 30 -36.12 14.48 -6.17
C PRO A 30 -34.62 14.73 -5.93
N TRP A 31 -33.76 14.23 -6.83
CA TRP A 31 -32.31 14.34 -6.70
C TRP A 31 -31.63 14.90 -7.95
N THR A 32 -30.54 15.63 -7.76
CA THR A 32 -29.50 15.86 -8.76
C THR A 32 -28.15 15.44 -8.19
N TRP A 33 -27.46 14.52 -8.85
CA TRP A 33 -26.06 14.18 -8.61
C TRP A 33 -25.20 14.93 -9.62
N MET A 34 -24.29 15.76 -9.14
CA MET A 34 -23.30 16.48 -9.92
C MET A 34 -21.99 15.72 -9.84
N VAL A 35 -21.47 15.24 -10.97
CA VAL A 35 -20.17 14.54 -11.03
C VAL A 35 -19.19 15.40 -11.80
N TYR A 36 -18.08 15.76 -11.16
CA TYR A 36 -16.98 16.52 -11.76
C TYR A 36 -15.84 15.54 -12.02
N LEU A 37 -15.71 15.10 -13.28
CA LEU A 37 -14.68 14.18 -13.75
C LEU A 37 -13.52 15.00 -14.31
N VAL A 38 -12.49 15.24 -13.50
CA VAL A 38 -11.21 15.73 -14.00
C VAL A 38 -10.47 14.50 -14.55
N ALA A 39 -10.52 14.31 -15.86
CA ALA A 39 -9.97 13.11 -16.49
C ALA A 39 -9.08 13.46 -17.71
N ASP A 40 -8.48 14.66 -17.67
CA ASP A 40 -7.30 14.99 -18.47
C ASP A 40 -6.03 14.53 -17.73
N ASN A 41 -5.95 13.21 -17.54
CA ASN A 41 -4.88 12.49 -16.85
C ASN A 41 -4.99 10.97 -17.09
N ASP A 42 -4.09 10.20 -16.48
CA ASP A 42 -4.02 8.74 -16.61
C ASP A 42 -5.27 7.96 -16.16
N LEU A 43 -6.18 8.56 -15.39
CA LEU A 43 -7.43 7.94 -14.98
C LEU A 43 -8.55 8.04 -16.05
N GLU A 44 -8.34 8.73 -17.18
CA GLU A 44 -9.31 8.85 -18.30
C GLU A 44 -10.10 7.56 -18.62
N PRO A 45 -9.49 6.35 -18.70
CA PRO A 45 -10.20 5.12 -19.03
C PRO A 45 -11.21 4.70 -17.95
N PHE A 46 -10.96 5.04 -16.68
CA PHE A 46 -11.82 4.70 -15.55
C PHE A 46 -13.04 5.62 -15.50
N ALA A 47 -12.88 6.91 -15.79
CA ALA A 47 -14.02 7.82 -15.97
C ALA A 47 -15.01 7.32 -17.04
N ILE A 48 -14.55 6.61 -18.08
CA ILE A 48 -15.44 5.95 -19.05
C ILE A 48 -16.20 4.77 -18.43
N ASN A 49 -15.60 3.99 -17.53
CA ASN A 49 -16.28 2.93 -16.79
C ASN A 49 -17.41 3.52 -15.92
N ASP A 50 -17.15 4.61 -15.20
CA ASP A 50 -18.16 5.25 -14.35
C ASP A 50 -19.34 5.80 -15.17
N LEU A 51 -19.08 6.33 -16.37
CA LEU A 51 -20.15 6.70 -17.31
C LEU A 51 -21.00 5.51 -17.76
N ILE A 52 -20.40 4.32 -17.89
CA ILE A 52 -21.11 3.08 -18.22
C ILE A 52 -21.99 2.63 -17.03
N GLU A 53 -21.45 2.67 -15.82
CA GLU A 53 -22.16 2.30 -14.59
C GLU A 53 -23.31 3.25 -14.25
N MET A 54 -23.04 4.57 -14.27
CA MET A 54 -24.07 5.60 -14.10
C MET A 54 -25.17 5.48 -15.16
N GLN A 55 -24.83 5.15 -16.42
CA GLN A 55 -25.82 4.86 -17.46
C GLN A 55 -26.63 3.59 -17.17
N ALA A 56 -26.01 2.55 -16.61
CA ALA A 56 -26.69 1.34 -16.18
C ALA A 56 -27.55 1.54 -14.91
N GLY A 57 -27.27 2.61 -14.15
CA GLY A 57 -27.98 3.03 -12.94
C GLY A 57 -29.14 4.02 -13.17
N ALA A 58 -29.15 4.72 -14.30
CA ALA A 58 -30.04 5.85 -14.58
C ALA A 58 -31.55 5.52 -14.54
N GLY A 59 -32.33 6.48 -14.02
CA GLY A 59 -33.80 6.41 -13.91
C GLY A 59 -34.47 7.79 -14.08
N GLU A 60 -35.76 7.88 -13.75
CA GLU A 60 -36.55 9.13 -13.93
C GLU A 60 -36.50 10.08 -12.72
N ASN A 61 -35.96 9.65 -11.57
CA ASN A 61 -36.03 10.40 -10.30
C ASN A 61 -34.71 11.08 -9.88
N VAL A 62 -33.60 10.73 -10.53
CA VAL A 62 -32.27 11.30 -10.27
C VAL A 62 -31.76 11.92 -11.57
N ASN A 63 -31.50 13.24 -11.57
CA ASN A 63 -30.68 13.84 -12.63
C ASN A 63 -29.22 13.47 -12.34
N ILE A 64 -28.55 12.81 -13.28
CA ILE A 64 -27.10 12.62 -13.22
C ILE A 64 -26.51 13.62 -14.22
N VAL A 65 -25.78 14.62 -13.73
CA VAL A 65 -25.20 15.68 -14.55
C VAL A 65 -23.69 15.70 -14.36
N ILE A 66 -22.97 15.83 -15.46
CA ILE A 66 -21.55 15.53 -15.52
C ILE A 66 -20.86 16.66 -16.26
N GLN A 67 -19.72 17.12 -15.73
CA GLN A 67 -18.69 17.77 -16.53
C GLN A 67 -17.51 16.81 -16.56
N MET A 68 -17.01 16.53 -17.77
CA MET A 68 -15.88 15.64 -17.99
C MET A 68 -14.84 16.37 -18.83
N ASP A 69 -13.61 16.42 -18.32
CA ASP A 69 -12.42 16.69 -19.11
C ASP A 69 -11.76 15.41 -19.61
N ARG A 70 -10.98 15.49 -20.69
CA ARG A 70 -10.37 14.31 -21.32
C ARG A 70 -9.05 14.63 -22.02
N ALA A 71 -8.07 13.77 -21.76
CA ALA A 71 -6.72 13.85 -22.32
C ALA A 71 -6.63 13.54 -23.82
N GLU A 72 -5.46 13.83 -24.41
CA GLU A 72 -5.14 13.50 -25.81
C GLU A 72 -4.78 12.02 -26.04
N SER A 73 -4.50 11.21 -25.00
CA SER A 73 -3.79 9.93 -25.22
C SER A 73 -4.03 8.76 -24.26
N TYR A 74 -4.92 8.84 -23.26
CA TYR A 74 -5.16 7.72 -22.35
C TYR A 74 -6.30 6.79 -22.81
N GLU A 75 -7.34 7.31 -23.48
CA GLU A 75 -8.44 6.49 -24.03
C GLU A 75 -8.92 6.86 -25.46
N GLU A 76 -8.50 6.10 -26.47
CA GLU A 76 -8.91 6.32 -27.88
C GLU A 76 -10.16 5.53 -28.33
N VAL A 77 -10.57 4.48 -27.59
CA VAL A 77 -11.57 3.49 -28.04
C VAL A 77 -13.00 4.03 -27.99
N PHE A 78 -13.36 4.71 -26.91
CA PHE A 78 -14.69 5.26 -26.62
C PHE A 78 -14.80 6.71 -27.08
N GLY A 79 -14.41 6.93 -28.33
CA GLY A 79 -14.40 8.24 -28.97
C GLY A 79 -13.19 9.06 -28.54
N ASP A 80 -12.35 9.40 -29.50
CA ASP A 80 -11.13 10.19 -29.34
C ASP A 80 -11.49 11.70 -29.41
N TRP A 81 -11.74 12.31 -28.24
CA TRP A 81 -11.99 13.75 -28.10
C TRP A 81 -11.38 14.31 -26.81
N THR A 82 -10.80 15.50 -26.96
CA THR A 82 -9.83 16.11 -26.03
C THR A 82 -10.32 17.53 -25.68
N GLU A 83 -11.54 17.63 -25.14
CA GLU A 83 -12.24 18.91 -24.95
C GLU A 83 -13.26 18.78 -23.81
N THR A 84 -13.24 19.66 -22.82
CA THR A 84 -14.21 19.61 -21.71
C THR A 84 -15.67 19.70 -22.17
N ARG A 85 -16.49 18.75 -21.71
CA ARG A 85 -17.91 18.61 -22.12
C ARG A 85 -18.85 18.35 -20.96
N ARG A 86 -20.08 18.86 -21.10
CA ARG A 86 -21.16 18.64 -20.14
C ARG A 86 -22.21 17.67 -20.68
N TYR A 87 -22.59 16.72 -19.84
CA TYR A 87 -23.56 15.68 -20.15
C TYR A 87 -24.68 15.63 -19.10
N ALA A 88 -25.80 15.01 -19.47
CA ALA A 88 -26.76 14.50 -18.50
C ALA A 88 -27.16 13.09 -18.91
N ILE A 89 -27.06 12.15 -17.97
CA ILE A 89 -27.43 10.77 -18.19
C ILE A 89 -28.92 10.63 -17.88
N THR A 90 -29.69 10.16 -18.86
CA THR A 90 -31.15 9.94 -18.73
C THR A 90 -31.55 8.61 -19.35
N PRO A 91 -32.62 7.94 -18.88
CA PRO A 91 -33.07 6.67 -19.45
C PRO A 91 -33.36 6.75 -20.95
N GLY A 92 -32.57 6.02 -21.75
CA GLY A 92 -32.71 6.03 -23.21
C GLY A 92 -32.16 7.30 -23.88
N ALA A 93 -31.25 8.02 -23.21
CA ALA A 93 -30.35 8.96 -23.87
C ALA A 93 -29.69 8.30 -25.10
N GLY A 94 -29.43 9.11 -26.12
CA GLY A 94 -28.84 8.64 -27.36
C GLY A 94 -27.93 9.70 -27.94
N GLY A 95 -26.67 9.34 -28.07
CA GLY A 95 -25.60 10.15 -28.65
C GLY A 95 -24.49 9.28 -29.21
N SER A 96 -23.43 9.91 -29.68
CA SER A 96 -22.33 9.25 -30.39
C SER A 96 -20.95 9.76 -29.98
N ASP A 97 -20.86 10.52 -28.88
CA ASP A 97 -19.61 11.14 -28.47
C ASP A 97 -18.63 10.08 -27.94
N PHE A 98 -19.17 8.95 -27.44
CA PHE A 98 -18.44 7.75 -27.03
C PHE A 98 -18.65 6.55 -27.99
N ALA A 99 -18.90 6.81 -29.27
CA ALA A 99 -19.21 5.76 -30.24
C ALA A 99 -17.94 4.99 -30.65
N VAL A 100 -17.80 3.76 -30.14
CA VAL A 100 -16.75 2.80 -30.52
C VAL A 100 -16.70 2.63 -32.04
N SER A 101 -15.52 2.86 -32.62
CA SER A 101 -15.28 2.68 -34.06
C SER A 101 -14.65 1.31 -34.34
N ARG A 102 -15.10 0.67 -35.44
CA ARG A 102 -14.52 -0.59 -35.93
C ARG A 102 -13.06 -0.39 -36.32
N GLU A 103 -12.75 0.75 -36.89
CA GLU A 103 -11.41 1.16 -37.30
C GLU A 103 -10.46 1.25 -36.09
N THR A 104 -10.91 1.78 -34.94
CA THR A 104 -10.12 1.89 -33.70
C THR A 104 -9.83 0.50 -33.13
N ILE A 105 -10.84 -0.35 -32.95
CA ILE A 105 -10.62 -1.73 -32.47
C ILE A 105 -9.74 -2.53 -33.44
N GLN A 106 -9.84 -2.31 -34.76
CA GLN A 106 -8.94 -2.93 -35.72
C GLN A 106 -7.50 -2.38 -35.67
N ALA A 107 -7.31 -1.13 -35.24
CA ALA A 107 -5.98 -0.55 -35.00
C ALA A 107 -5.35 -1.14 -33.73
N LEU A 108 -6.10 -1.16 -32.61
CA LEU A 108 -5.70 -1.75 -31.33
C LEU A 108 -5.21 -3.20 -31.50
N PHE A 109 -6.02 -4.06 -32.13
CA PHE A 109 -5.62 -5.45 -32.39
C PHE A 109 -4.45 -5.57 -33.39
N ALA A 110 -4.23 -4.57 -34.27
CA ALA A 110 -3.12 -4.57 -35.22
C ALA A 110 -1.80 -4.00 -34.66
N SER A 111 -1.83 -3.31 -33.51
CA SER A 111 -0.63 -2.94 -32.74
C SER A 111 -0.10 -4.05 -31.84
N LEU A 112 -0.90 -5.09 -31.57
CA LEU A 112 -0.49 -6.26 -30.81
C LEU A 112 0.37 -7.22 -31.65
N THR A 113 1.18 -8.03 -30.97
CA THR A 113 1.89 -9.17 -31.56
C THR A 113 1.27 -10.52 -31.10
N PRO A 114 1.63 -11.66 -31.71
CA PRO A 114 1.23 -12.97 -31.20
C PRO A 114 1.76 -13.21 -29.77
N ASP A 115 2.97 -12.72 -29.49
CA ASP A 115 3.66 -12.94 -28.22
C ASP A 115 3.01 -12.11 -27.09
N ASP A 116 2.54 -10.88 -27.40
CA ASP A 116 1.77 -10.01 -26.48
C ASP A 116 0.53 -10.71 -25.88
N LEU A 117 -0.03 -11.70 -26.59
CA LEU A 117 -1.24 -12.45 -26.21
C LEU A 117 -0.96 -13.92 -25.85
N GLY A 118 0.30 -14.36 -25.85
CA GLY A 118 0.65 -15.78 -25.64
C GLY A 118 0.10 -16.72 -26.71
N LEU A 119 -0.17 -16.22 -27.93
CA LEU A 119 -0.79 -16.97 -29.03
C LEU A 119 0.25 -17.40 -30.07
N SER A 120 0.05 -18.56 -30.70
CA SER A 120 0.83 -18.86 -31.91
C SER A 120 0.45 -17.90 -33.04
N SER A 121 1.36 -17.65 -33.99
CA SER A 121 1.09 -16.74 -35.12
C SER A 121 -0.13 -17.15 -35.96
N ALA A 122 -0.50 -18.44 -35.96
CA ALA A 122 -1.70 -18.93 -36.64
C ALA A 122 -3.00 -18.64 -35.87
N GLU A 123 -2.96 -18.65 -34.53
CA GLU A 123 -4.08 -18.25 -33.68
C GLU A 123 -4.26 -16.74 -33.69
N PHE A 124 -3.16 -15.97 -33.69
CA PHE A 124 -3.18 -14.52 -33.85
C PHE A 124 -3.71 -14.09 -35.23
N ASP A 125 -3.28 -14.74 -36.33
CA ASP A 125 -3.84 -14.50 -37.66
C ASP A 125 -5.35 -14.82 -37.71
N ASP A 126 -5.83 -15.86 -37.02
CA ASP A 126 -7.26 -16.18 -36.96
C ASP A 126 -8.03 -15.14 -36.14
N LEU A 127 -7.52 -14.75 -34.97
CA LEU A 127 -8.06 -13.67 -34.12
C LEU A 127 -8.21 -12.36 -34.90
N LEU A 128 -7.16 -11.92 -35.61
CA LEU A 128 -7.23 -10.73 -36.48
C LEU A 128 -8.31 -10.85 -37.57
N ASN A 129 -8.55 -12.05 -38.10
CA ASN A 129 -9.60 -12.27 -39.10
C ASN A 129 -11.00 -12.35 -38.46
N GLN A 130 -11.12 -12.83 -37.22
CA GLN A 130 -12.35 -12.75 -36.42
C GLN A 130 -12.70 -11.29 -36.13
N VAL A 131 -11.80 -10.49 -35.57
CA VAL A 131 -12.01 -9.04 -35.31
C VAL A 131 -12.36 -8.26 -36.58
N ARG A 132 -11.69 -8.57 -37.72
CA ARG A 132 -12.04 -7.96 -39.02
C ARG A 132 -13.45 -8.28 -39.50
N SER A 133 -13.99 -9.46 -39.15
CA SER A 133 -15.30 -9.95 -39.62
C SER A 133 -16.43 -9.84 -38.59
N ALA A 134 -16.11 -9.44 -37.35
CA ALA A 134 -17.03 -9.16 -36.26
C ALA A 134 -18.18 -8.24 -36.68
N SER A 135 -19.38 -8.44 -36.11
CA SER A 135 -20.50 -7.51 -36.16
C SER A 135 -20.24 -6.28 -35.27
N ASP A 136 -21.00 -5.20 -35.46
CA ASP A 136 -20.81 -3.98 -34.67
C ASP A 136 -21.07 -4.21 -33.17
N SER A 137 -21.95 -5.15 -32.81
CA SER A 137 -22.15 -5.61 -31.43
C SER A 137 -21.01 -6.46 -30.87
N GLU A 138 -20.26 -7.17 -31.72
CA GLU A 138 -19.04 -7.89 -31.30
C GLU A 138 -17.87 -6.90 -31.16
N ILE A 139 -17.80 -5.84 -31.98
CA ILE A 139 -16.87 -4.71 -31.81
C ILE A 139 -17.15 -3.95 -30.50
N GLU A 140 -18.42 -3.63 -30.20
CA GLU A 140 -18.84 -2.98 -28.96
C GLU A 140 -18.50 -3.86 -27.73
N ALA A 141 -18.66 -5.20 -27.83
CA ALA A 141 -18.27 -6.12 -26.77
C ALA A 141 -16.74 -6.24 -26.57
N LEU A 142 -15.95 -6.18 -27.65
CA LEU A 142 -14.48 -6.17 -27.57
C LEU A 142 -13.94 -4.86 -26.97
N ALA A 143 -14.58 -3.73 -27.27
CA ALA A 143 -14.26 -2.44 -26.65
C ALA A 143 -14.59 -2.43 -25.15
N LEU A 144 -15.73 -2.98 -24.75
CA LEU A 144 -16.06 -3.13 -23.33
C LEU A 144 -15.03 -4.01 -22.62
N GLN A 145 -14.54 -5.08 -23.26
CA GLN A 145 -13.43 -5.87 -22.71
C GLN A 145 -12.08 -5.13 -22.63
N SER A 146 -11.90 -4.01 -23.33
CA SER A 146 -10.66 -3.22 -23.27
C SER A 146 -10.68 -2.11 -22.21
N ILE A 147 -11.79 -1.86 -21.51
CA ILE A 147 -11.84 -0.92 -20.36
C ILE A 147 -12.53 -1.48 -19.11
N ALA A 148 -13.56 -2.32 -19.28
CA ALA A 148 -14.42 -2.70 -18.17
C ALA A 148 -13.75 -3.76 -17.29
N THR A 149 -13.50 -3.38 -16.04
CA THR A 149 -13.46 -4.30 -14.91
C THR A 149 -14.79 -5.08 -14.80
N PRO A 150 -14.85 -6.25 -14.12
CA PRO A 150 -15.96 -7.20 -14.25
C PRO A 150 -17.31 -6.82 -13.59
N GLY A 151 -17.83 -5.61 -13.84
CA GLY A 151 -18.99 -4.97 -13.21
C GLY A 151 -20.18 -5.88 -12.85
N GLY A 152 -20.73 -5.66 -11.65
CA GLY A 152 -21.60 -6.55 -10.88
C GLY A 152 -22.83 -7.16 -11.58
N GLY A 153 -22.62 -8.15 -12.44
CA GLY A 153 -23.66 -9.06 -12.97
C GLY A 153 -24.65 -8.45 -13.98
N ALA A 154 -24.51 -7.18 -14.36
CA ALA A 154 -25.32 -6.54 -15.40
C ALA A 154 -24.54 -6.51 -16.74
N PRO A 155 -25.19 -6.75 -17.89
CA PRO A 155 -24.54 -6.54 -19.18
C PRO A 155 -24.34 -5.04 -19.43
N LEU A 156 -23.12 -4.59 -19.19
CA LEU A 156 -22.65 -3.23 -19.47
C LEU A 156 -22.74 -2.90 -20.97
N ALA A 157 -22.85 -1.61 -21.29
CA ALA A 157 -22.95 -1.12 -22.66
C ALA A 157 -22.29 0.26 -22.77
N ALA A 158 -21.65 0.54 -23.90
CA ALA A 158 -20.91 1.78 -24.14
C ALA A 158 -21.76 3.04 -23.82
N PRO A 159 -21.17 4.15 -23.33
CA PRO A 159 -21.93 5.37 -23.05
C PRO A 159 -22.62 5.90 -24.32
N ARG A 160 -23.91 6.23 -24.23
CA ARG A 160 -24.71 6.74 -25.36
C ARG A 160 -25.09 8.19 -25.15
N LEU A 161 -24.08 8.99 -24.83
CA LEU A 161 -24.21 10.38 -24.47
C LEU A 161 -23.89 11.31 -25.65
N ALA A 162 -24.48 12.51 -25.61
CA ALA A 162 -24.21 13.61 -26.51
C ALA A 162 -24.07 14.89 -25.67
N ALA A 163 -23.04 15.68 -25.93
CA ALA A 163 -22.74 16.88 -25.17
C ALA A 163 -23.92 17.88 -25.22
N LEU A 164 -24.32 18.33 -24.03
CA LEU A 164 -25.27 19.43 -23.84
C LEU A 164 -24.59 20.77 -24.10
N GLU A 165 -23.34 20.86 -23.67
CA GLU A 165 -22.43 21.99 -23.85
C GLU A 165 -21.02 21.42 -24.07
N ASN A 166 -20.29 22.02 -25.01
CA ASN A 166 -18.87 21.76 -25.25
C ASN A 166 -18.19 23.10 -24.94
N LEU A 167 -17.28 23.08 -23.97
CA LEU A 167 -16.62 24.27 -23.43
C LEU A 167 -15.35 24.61 -24.23
N GLY A 168 -14.87 23.67 -25.06
CA GLY A 168 -13.48 23.59 -25.50
C GLY A 168 -12.61 23.13 -24.32
N GLU A 169 -11.30 23.21 -24.52
CA GLU A 169 -10.34 23.02 -23.44
C GLU A 169 -10.52 24.05 -22.31
N VAL A 170 -10.58 23.59 -21.07
CA VAL A 170 -10.48 24.44 -19.87
C VAL A 170 -9.64 23.73 -18.82
N ASN A 171 -8.79 24.48 -18.11
CA ASN A 171 -8.16 24.02 -16.88
C ASN A 171 -9.24 23.61 -15.87
N SER A 172 -9.41 22.31 -15.65
CA SER A 172 -10.40 21.76 -14.71
C SER A 172 -9.92 21.82 -13.25
N GLY A 173 -8.64 22.11 -13.02
CA GLY A 173 -8.08 22.56 -11.75
C GLY A 173 -8.47 23.98 -11.33
N ASP A 174 -8.91 24.86 -12.26
CA ASP A 174 -9.34 26.23 -11.90
C ASP A 174 -10.65 26.18 -11.07
N PRO A 175 -10.67 26.67 -9.80
CA PRO A 175 -11.87 26.66 -8.97
C PRO A 175 -13.06 27.41 -9.58
N GLN A 176 -12.83 28.36 -10.51
CA GLN A 176 -13.92 29.03 -11.24
C GLN A 176 -14.65 28.08 -12.20
N VAL A 177 -14.00 27.05 -12.72
CA VAL A 177 -14.62 26.03 -13.58
C VAL A 177 -15.56 25.14 -12.75
N LEU A 178 -15.16 24.75 -11.54
CA LEU A 178 -16.02 24.06 -10.58
C LEU A 178 -17.24 24.92 -10.16
N VAL A 179 -17.03 26.22 -9.88
CA VAL A 179 -18.11 27.18 -9.61
C VAL A 179 -19.11 27.26 -10.77
N ASP A 180 -18.61 27.35 -11.99
CA ASP A 180 -19.43 27.44 -13.20
C ASP A 180 -20.20 26.13 -13.43
N PHE A 181 -19.61 24.96 -13.16
CA PHE A 181 -20.28 23.66 -13.24
C PHE A 181 -21.44 23.55 -12.24
N ILE A 182 -21.18 23.75 -10.94
CA ILE A 182 -22.21 23.64 -9.88
C ILE A 182 -23.36 24.62 -10.14
N THR A 183 -23.04 25.87 -10.51
CA THR A 183 -24.03 26.90 -10.79
C THR A 183 -24.86 26.56 -12.04
N TRP A 184 -24.23 26.03 -13.09
CA TRP A 184 -24.91 25.55 -14.30
C TRP A 184 -25.80 24.34 -14.01
N ALA A 185 -25.32 23.38 -13.23
CA ALA A 185 -26.04 22.17 -12.87
C ALA A 185 -27.32 22.49 -12.09
N ALA A 186 -27.22 23.27 -11.02
CA ALA A 186 -28.37 23.70 -10.22
C ALA A 186 -29.38 24.53 -11.03
N ALA A 187 -28.92 25.35 -11.99
CA ALA A 187 -29.78 26.19 -12.82
C ALA A 187 -30.55 25.40 -13.91
N ASN A 188 -29.95 24.36 -14.49
CA ASN A 188 -30.54 23.56 -15.56
C ASN A 188 -31.24 22.28 -15.07
N TYR A 189 -30.82 21.75 -13.92
CA TYR A 189 -31.31 20.53 -13.30
C TYR A 189 -31.66 20.77 -11.82
N PRO A 190 -32.65 21.64 -11.53
CA PRO A 190 -33.05 21.94 -10.16
C PRO A 190 -33.69 20.72 -9.49
N ALA A 191 -33.29 20.44 -8.25
CA ALA A 191 -33.79 19.34 -7.45
C ALA A 191 -34.24 19.76 -6.04
N GLU A 192 -34.82 18.81 -5.30
CA GLU A 192 -35.07 18.92 -3.87
C GLU A 192 -33.80 18.62 -3.06
N HIS A 193 -33.05 17.59 -3.47
CA HIS A 193 -31.78 17.15 -2.89
C HIS A 193 -30.61 17.23 -3.90
N TYR A 194 -29.40 17.49 -3.41
CA TYR A 194 -28.18 17.61 -4.22
C TYR A 194 -27.01 16.82 -3.63
N GLY A 195 -26.42 15.95 -4.45
CA GLY A 195 -25.11 15.36 -4.21
C GLY A 195 -24.06 15.98 -5.14
N LEU A 196 -22.86 16.24 -4.63
CA LEU A 196 -21.68 16.60 -5.42
C LEU A 196 -20.63 15.50 -5.24
N ILE A 197 -20.11 14.99 -6.36
CA ILE A 197 -19.02 14.01 -6.40
C ILE A 197 -17.84 14.70 -7.12
N LEU A 198 -16.73 14.80 -6.41
CA LEU A 198 -15.42 15.14 -6.97
C LEU A 198 -14.71 13.80 -7.20
N TRP A 199 -14.33 13.55 -8.43
CA TRP A 199 -13.69 12.32 -8.90
C TRP A 199 -12.38 12.71 -9.55
N ASP A 200 -11.31 11.98 -9.22
CA ASP A 200 -9.96 11.92 -9.84
C ASP A 200 -8.92 11.50 -8.76
N HIS A 201 -7.62 11.67 -9.02
CA HIS A 201 -6.55 11.70 -8.02
C HIS A 201 -6.87 12.55 -6.79
N GLY A 202 -6.41 12.09 -5.62
CA GLY A 202 -6.54 12.78 -4.34
C GLY A 202 -5.27 12.69 -3.49
N GLY A 203 -5.01 13.75 -2.73
CA GLY A 203 -3.88 13.89 -1.80
C GLY A 203 -4.33 14.36 -0.42
N GLY A 204 -5.56 14.02 -0.03
CA GLY A 204 -6.17 14.45 1.23
C GLY A 204 -6.25 15.97 1.35
N TRP A 205 -5.70 16.53 2.43
CA TRP A 205 -5.67 17.97 2.70
C TRP A 205 -4.87 18.80 1.67
N THR A 206 -4.08 18.16 0.80
CA THR A 206 -3.24 18.87 -0.18
C THR A 206 -3.98 19.20 -1.48
N MET A 207 -4.64 18.22 -2.11
CA MET A 207 -5.24 18.36 -3.44
C MET A 207 -6.31 17.30 -3.75
N VAL A 208 -7.11 17.58 -4.79
CA VAL A 208 -7.89 16.60 -5.58
C VAL A 208 -8.01 17.14 -7.01
N GLY A 209 -8.16 16.31 -8.03
CA GLY A 209 -8.42 16.78 -9.40
C GLY A 209 -7.19 17.37 -10.10
N SER A 210 -6.29 16.52 -10.60
CA SER A 210 -5.10 16.82 -11.40
C SER A 210 -5.45 16.99 -12.89
N ASP A 211 -5.13 18.16 -13.44
CA ASP A 211 -5.20 18.47 -14.87
C ASP A 211 -3.77 18.38 -15.45
N GLU A 212 -3.42 17.27 -16.11
CA GLU A 212 -2.07 17.06 -16.66
C GLU A 212 -1.74 18.07 -17.78
N GLN A 213 -2.74 18.49 -18.57
CA GLN A 213 -2.52 19.32 -19.76
C GLN A 213 -2.18 20.76 -19.40
N ASP A 214 -2.91 21.38 -18.47
CA ASP A 214 -2.60 22.72 -17.96
C ASP A 214 -1.57 22.67 -16.80
N GLY A 215 -1.40 21.51 -16.14
CA GLY A 215 -0.45 21.30 -15.05
C GLY A 215 -0.89 21.96 -13.75
N ASP A 216 -2.16 21.78 -13.40
CA ASP A 216 -2.86 22.44 -12.29
C ASP A 216 -3.73 21.44 -11.50
N LEU A 217 -4.21 21.84 -10.31
CA LEU A 217 -5.04 20.99 -9.45
C LEU A 217 -5.91 21.80 -8.49
N LEU A 218 -6.95 21.21 -7.90
CA LEU A 218 -7.77 21.91 -6.89
C LEU A 218 -7.18 21.75 -5.47
N GLU A 219 -6.59 22.83 -4.93
CA GLU A 219 -6.18 22.88 -3.52
C GLU A 219 -7.40 23.05 -2.57
N MET A 220 -7.32 22.56 -1.32
CA MET A 220 -8.42 22.70 -0.35
C MET A 220 -8.94 24.14 -0.11
N PRO A 221 -8.10 25.20 -0.05
CA PRO A 221 -8.57 26.58 0.05
C PRO A 221 -9.36 27.05 -1.19
N GLU A 222 -9.05 26.50 -2.35
CA GLU A 222 -9.72 26.81 -3.61
C GLU A 222 -11.08 26.13 -3.68
N ILE A 223 -11.19 24.91 -3.17
CA ILE A 223 -12.47 24.21 -2.99
C ILE A 223 -13.35 24.94 -1.95
N GLU A 224 -12.82 25.40 -0.81
CA GLU A 224 -13.61 26.21 0.15
C GLU A 224 -14.19 27.45 -0.54
N ALA A 225 -13.35 28.17 -1.29
CA ALA A 225 -13.75 29.37 -2.03
C ALA A 225 -14.75 29.07 -3.16
N ALA A 226 -14.57 27.96 -3.88
CA ALA A 226 -15.46 27.51 -4.93
C ALA A 226 -16.84 27.15 -4.36
N LEU A 227 -16.89 26.37 -3.27
CA LEU A 227 -18.15 25.99 -2.62
C LEU A 227 -18.86 27.20 -2.00
N GLU A 228 -18.14 28.15 -1.36
CA GLU A 228 -18.75 29.41 -0.88
C GLU A 228 -19.35 30.22 -2.04
N ALA A 229 -18.64 30.36 -3.15
CA ALA A 229 -19.12 31.10 -4.31
C ALA A 229 -20.28 30.39 -5.04
N ALA A 230 -20.22 29.06 -5.18
CA ALA A 230 -21.16 28.26 -5.95
C ALA A 230 -22.49 28.07 -5.21
N THR A 231 -22.47 27.71 -3.92
CA THR A 231 -23.70 27.54 -3.11
C THR A 231 -24.55 28.82 -3.11
N VAL A 232 -23.91 29.97 -2.92
CA VAL A 232 -24.55 31.30 -2.98
C VAL A 232 -25.13 31.63 -4.35
N GLN A 233 -24.46 31.25 -5.45
CA GLN A 233 -24.92 31.51 -6.82
C GLN A 233 -26.02 30.55 -7.28
N ALA A 234 -25.89 29.27 -6.96
CA ALA A 234 -26.86 28.21 -7.22
C ALA A 234 -28.13 28.36 -6.37
N GLY A 235 -28.04 28.97 -5.19
CA GLY A 235 -29.12 29.01 -4.20
C GLY A 235 -29.30 27.67 -3.48
N ILE A 236 -28.21 26.91 -3.34
CA ILE A 236 -28.10 25.70 -2.52
C ILE A 236 -27.72 26.18 -1.11
N GLU A 237 -28.49 25.78 -0.09
CA GLU A 237 -28.15 26.11 1.31
C GLU A 237 -27.05 25.18 1.81
N ARG A 238 -27.21 23.88 1.53
CA ARG A 238 -26.22 22.81 1.65
C ARG A 238 -26.46 21.74 0.60
N PHE A 239 -25.42 20.99 0.28
CA PHE A 239 -25.53 19.68 -0.35
C PHE A 239 -25.95 18.64 0.70
N ASP A 240 -26.76 17.67 0.29
CA ASP A 240 -27.10 16.52 1.14
C ASP A 240 -25.85 15.67 1.40
N PHE A 241 -25.00 15.50 0.37
CA PHE A 241 -23.65 14.97 0.52
C PHE A 241 -22.65 15.64 -0.43
N VAL A 242 -21.40 15.75 0.02
CA VAL A 242 -20.22 15.91 -0.86
C VAL A 242 -19.42 14.61 -0.77
N ALA A 243 -18.97 14.10 -1.90
CA ALA A 243 -18.32 12.82 -2.03
C ALA A 243 -17.01 12.95 -2.79
N PHE A 244 -16.06 12.10 -2.42
CA PHE A 244 -14.79 11.93 -3.13
C PHE A 244 -14.68 10.51 -3.63
N ASP A 245 -14.63 10.36 -4.95
CA ASP A 245 -14.11 9.16 -5.62
C ASP A 245 -12.65 9.47 -5.97
N ALA A 246 -11.86 9.62 -4.90
CA ALA A 246 -10.48 10.08 -4.91
C ALA A 246 -9.73 9.59 -3.65
N CYS A 247 -8.44 9.34 -3.78
CA CYS A 247 -7.55 8.83 -2.73
C CYS A 247 -7.46 9.76 -1.50
N LEU A 248 -7.38 9.17 -0.29
CA LEU A 248 -6.95 9.84 0.95
C LEU A 248 -7.86 10.98 1.46
N MET A 249 -9.05 11.14 0.88
CA MET A 249 -9.92 12.29 1.13
C MET A 249 -10.71 12.21 2.46
N ALA A 250 -10.65 11.11 3.21
CA ALA A 250 -11.36 10.97 4.49
C ALA A 250 -10.64 11.63 5.69
N GLN A 251 -10.01 12.79 5.45
CA GLN A 251 -9.25 13.52 6.47
C GLN A 251 -10.10 14.57 7.20
N LEU A 252 -9.88 14.75 8.50
CA LEU A 252 -10.59 15.73 9.33
C LEU A 252 -10.47 17.17 8.78
N GLU A 253 -9.33 17.48 8.18
CA GLU A 253 -9.01 18.69 7.42
C GLU A 253 -10.07 18.99 6.35
N VAL A 254 -10.34 18.00 5.50
CA VAL A 254 -11.30 18.06 4.40
C VAL A 254 -12.72 18.19 4.98
N PHE A 255 -13.04 17.44 6.03
CA PHE A 255 -14.35 17.45 6.67
C PHE A 255 -14.67 18.78 7.37
N GLU A 256 -13.71 19.46 7.99
CA GLU A 256 -13.95 20.78 8.61
C GLU A 256 -14.31 21.84 7.57
N MET A 257 -13.58 21.85 6.45
CA MET A 257 -13.87 22.70 5.30
C MET A 257 -15.29 22.44 4.75
N LEU A 258 -15.64 21.17 4.54
CA LEU A 258 -16.95 20.76 4.00
C LEU A 258 -18.12 20.97 4.96
N ALA A 259 -17.89 20.96 6.28
CA ALA A 259 -18.96 21.02 7.29
C ALA A 259 -19.82 22.29 7.26
N ARG A 260 -19.47 23.29 6.45
CA ARG A 260 -20.31 24.45 6.14
C ARG A 260 -21.28 24.22 5.00
N PHE A 261 -20.87 23.45 3.99
CA PHE A 261 -21.50 23.34 2.67
C PHE A 261 -22.28 22.03 2.47
N ALA A 262 -22.00 20.99 3.26
CA ALA A 262 -22.70 19.71 3.18
C ALA A 262 -23.21 19.24 4.55
N ASP A 263 -24.15 18.30 4.54
CA ASP A 263 -24.62 17.60 5.73
C ASP A 263 -23.88 16.28 5.96
N TYR A 264 -23.57 15.53 4.89
CA TYR A 264 -22.73 14.33 4.95
C TYR A 264 -21.50 14.42 4.04
N ALA A 265 -20.44 13.69 4.39
CA ALA A 265 -19.33 13.38 3.48
C ALA A 265 -19.21 11.87 3.22
N ILE A 266 -18.67 11.49 2.06
CA ILE A 266 -18.28 10.11 1.74
C ILE A 266 -16.88 10.13 1.13
N ALA A 267 -15.94 9.38 1.69
CA ALA A 267 -14.53 9.36 1.27
C ALA A 267 -13.82 8.08 1.77
N SER A 268 -12.62 7.83 1.25
CA SER A 268 -11.69 6.77 1.63
C SER A 268 -10.54 7.35 2.48
N GLU A 269 -10.13 6.65 3.54
CA GLU A 269 -8.91 6.98 4.28
C GLU A 269 -7.66 6.61 3.49
N GLU A 270 -7.72 5.48 2.78
CA GLU A 270 -6.69 4.95 1.89
C GLU A 270 -6.83 5.50 0.45
N THR A 271 -5.85 5.17 -0.40
CA THR A 271 -5.96 5.20 -1.85
C THR A 271 -7.18 4.40 -2.36
N ILE A 272 -7.83 4.89 -3.41
CA ILE A 272 -8.94 4.20 -4.07
C ILE A 272 -8.38 3.45 -5.29
N PRO A 273 -8.67 2.15 -5.47
CA PRO A 273 -8.27 1.43 -6.67
C PRO A 273 -8.83 2.08 -7.94
N GLY A 274 -8.10 2.01 -9.07
CA GLY A 274 -8.41 2.82 -10.26
C GLY A 274 -9.83 2.66 -10.81
N ALA A 275 -10.49 1.53 -10.56
CA ALA A 275 -11.88 1.30 -10.97
C ALA A 275 -12.95 2.11 -10.20
N GLY A 276 -12.58 2.92 -9.20
CA GLY A 276 -13.46 3.88 -8.53
C GLY A 276 -14.62 3.25 -7.75
N TRP A 277 -15.75 3.94 -7.70
CA TRP A 277 -16.98 3.49 -7.04
C TRP A 277 -17.88 2.61 -7.93
N GLU A 278 -18.64 1.69 -7.31
CA GLU A 278 -19.74 0.98 -8.00
C GLU A 278 -20.99 1.89 -8.07
N TYR A 279 -21.15 2.63 -9.17
CA TYR A 279 -22.23 3.62 -9.32
C TYR A 279 -23.60 2.99 -9.60
N THR A 280 -23.65 1.76 -10.11
CA THR A 280 -24.90 1.20 -10.64
C THR A 280 -25.92 0.90 -9.54
N THR A 281 -25.51 0.24 -8.45
CA THR A 281 -26.43 -0.20 -7.39
C THR A 281 -27.00 0.96 -6.57
N PRO A 282 -26.21 1.96 -6.12
CA PRO A 282 -26.73 3.14 -5.45
C PRO A 282 -27.76 3.91 -6.31
N LEU A 283 -27.43 4.19 -7.57
CA LEU A 283 -28.32 4.93 -8.48
C LEU A 283 -29.62 4.18 -8.78
N ARG A 284 -29.58 2.85 -8.98
CA ARG A 284 -30.80 2.04 -9.15
C ARG A 284 -31.67 2.06 -7.90
N THR A 285 -31.06 2.04 -6.72
CA THR A 285 -31.78 1.98 -5.45
C THR A 285 -32.43 3.32 -5.13
N LEU A 286 -31.70 4.43 -5.31
CA LEU A 286 -32.23 5.78 -5.17
C LEU A 286 -33.35 6.08 -6.17
N ASN A 287 -33.23 5.64 -7.43
CA ASN A 287 -34.31 5.79 -8.41
C ASN A 287 -35.58 5.00 -8.04
N GLN A 288 -35.47 3.91 -7.29
CA GLN A 288 -36.61 3.13 -6.80
C GLN A 288 -37.24 3.71 -5.52
N ASN A 289 -36.45 4.39 -4.69
CA ASN A 289 -36.88 5.03 -3.45
C ASN A 289 -36.26 6.43 -3.31
N PRO A 290 -36.75 7.45 -4.03
CA PRO A 290 -36.15 8.78 -4.02
C PRO A 290 -36.38 9.57 -2.72
N ASP A 291 -37.34 9.14 -1.89
CA ASP A 291 -37.63 9.68 -0.55
C ASP A 291 -36.73 9.05 0.54
N MET A 292 -35.65 8.36 0.16
CA MET A 292 -34.69 7.71 1.07
C MET A 292 -33.90 8.73 1.89
N ASP A 293 -33.57 8.37 3.13
CA ASP A 293 -32.69 9.19 3.98
C ASP A 293 -31.25 9.18 3.45
N THR A 294 -30.58 10.33 3.45
CA THR A 294 -29.22 10.46 2.90
C THR A 294 -28.22 9.51 3.59
N ALA A 295 -28.40 9.19 4.88
CA ALA A 295 -27.56 8.23 5.58
C ALA A 295 -27.93 6.76 5.29
N GLU A 296 -29.10 6.48 4.72
CA GLU A 296 -29.42 5.16 4.15
C GLU A 296 -28.77 5.04 2.76
N LEU A 297 -28.82 6.09 1.94
CA LEU A 297 -28.16 6.17 0.64
C LEU A 297 -26.64 6.02 0.74
N GLY A 298 -25.99 6.75 1.64
CA GLY A 298 -24.54 6.67 1.84
C GLY A 298 -24.07 5.28 2.30
N ARG A 299 -24.86 4.56 3.10
CA ARG A 299 -24.57 3.16 3.46
C ARG A 299 -24.61 2.24 2.25
N ILE A 300 -25.54 2.46 1.32
CA ILE A 300 -25.63 1.68 0.08
C ILE A 300 -24.42 1.96 -0.82
N ILE A 301 -23.92 3.19 -0.86
CA ILE A 301 -22.68 3.54 -1.58
C ILE A 301 -21.49 2.75 -0.99
N VAL A 302 -21.24 2.87 0.32
CA VAL A 302 -20.19 2.12 1.02
C VAL A 302 -20.33 0.61 0.81
N ASP A 303 -21.52 0.03 1.01
CA ASP A 303 -21.72 -1.40 0.81
C ASP A 303 -21.51 -1.86 -0.64
N SER A 304 -21.82 -1.01 -1.64
CA SER A 304 -21.62 -1.34 -3.06
C SER A 304 -20.13 -1.30 -3.42
N TYR A 305 -19.40 -0.26 -2.99
CA TYR A 305 -17.95 -0.14 -3.12
C TYR A 305 -17.24 -1.36 -2.50
N MET A 306 -17.52 -1.67 -1.23
CA MET A 306 -16.85 -2.80 -0.56
C MET A 306 -17.17 -4.13 -1.23
N THR A 307 -18.42 -4.35 -1.65
CA THR A 307 -18.80 -5.61 -2.33
C THR A 307 -18.12 -5.74 -3.69
N PHE A 308 -17.83 -4.62 -4.37
CA PHE A 308 -17.10 -4.63 -5.64
C PHE A 308 -15.68 -5.16 -5.46
N TYR A 309 -14.94 -4.66 -4.46
CA TYR A 309 -13.57 -5.11 -4.21
C TYR A 309 -13.47 -6.45 -3.47
N THR A 310 -14.46 -6.86 -2.65
CA THR A 310 -14.48 -8.22 -2.05
C THR A 310 -14.93 -9.33 -2.98
N ASP A 311 -15.88 -9.07 -3.90
CA ASP A 311 -16.55 -10.13 -4.68
C ASP A 311 -16.26 -10.06 -6.19
N VAL A 312 -15.76 -8.94 -6.71
CA VAL A 312 -15.59 -8.69 -8.16
C VAL A 312 -14.13 -8.46 -8.56
N ILE A 313 -13.42 -7.55 -7.88
CA ILE A 313 -12.01 -7.25 -8.15
C ILE A 313 -11.14 -7.56 -6.92
N THR A 314 -10.93 -8.85 -6.67
CA THR A 314 -10.30 -9.38 -5.45
C THR A 314 -8.76 -9.32 -5.48
N SER A 315 -8.18 -8.41 -6.27
CA SER A 315 -6.72 -8.23 -6.40
C SER A 315 -6.14 -7.15 -5.49
N TYR A 316 -6.99 -6.28 -4.94
CA TYR A 316 -6.57 -5.24 -4.00
C TYR A 316 -6.75 -5.76 -2.57
N PRO A 317 -5.70 -5.76 -1.73
CA PRO A 317 -5.82 -6.14 -0.33
C PRO A 317 -6.43 -5.02 0.54
N ASN A 318 -6.24 -3.77 0.11
CA ASN A 318 -6.49 -2.56 0.89
C ASN A 318 -7.51 -1.66 0.19
N PHE A 319 -8.62 -1.40 0.86
CA PHE A 319 -9.65 -0.45 0.45
C PHE A 319 -10.63 -0.20 1.60
N ASP A 320 -10.99 1.06 1.82
CA ASP A 320 -12.02 1.46 2.78
C ASP A 320 -13.02 2.45 2.16
N LEU A 321 -14.17 2.62 2.80
CA LEU A 321 -15.01 3.78 2.53
C LEU A 321 -15.86 4.13 3.75
N ALA A 322 -15.89 5.42 4.08
CA ALA A 322 -16.63 5.97 5.21
C ALA A 322 -17.74 6.95 4.77
N LEU A 323 -18.82 6.97 5.55
CA LEU A 323 -19.91 7.95 5.53
C LEU A 323 -19.89 8.74 6.85
N LEU A 324 -19.78 10.06 6.77
CA LEU A 324 -19.54 10.96 7.90
C LEU A 324 -20.67 11.98 8.06
N ASP A 325 -21.15 12.21 9.29
CA ASP A 325 -22.08 13.29 9.66
C ASP A 325 -21.29 14.56 9.98
N LEU A 326 -21.23 15.49 9.02
CA LEU A 326 -20.44 16.71 9.15
C LEU A 326 -20.96 17.67 10.22
N SER A 327 -22.16 17.45 10.77
CA SER A 327 -22.65 18.22 11.91
C SER A 327 -21.89 17.92 13.22
N GLN A 328 -21.14 16.81 13.28
CA GLN A 328 -20.34 16.42 14.46
C GLN A 328 -18.94 17.05 14.49
N VAL A 329 -18.39 17.56 13.37
CA VAL A 329 -17.00 18.05 13.27
C VAL A 329 -16.66 19.06 14.37
N GLY A 330 -17.58 19.97 14.70
CA GLY A 330 -17.36 20.95 15.77
C GLY A 330 -17.11 20.32 17.15
N GLY A 331 -17.65 19.13 17.42
CA GLY A 331 -17.37 18.35 18.62
C GLY A 331 -15.96 17.75 18.63
N VAL A 332 -15.47 17.31 17.47
CA VAL A 332 -14.10 16.80 17.28
C VAL A 332 -13.07 17.93 17.46
N VAL A 333 -13.34 19.12 16.92
CA VAL A 333 -12.46 20.29 17.13
C VAL A 333 -12.43 20.73 18.60
N ASP A 334 -13.57 20.67 19.31
CA ASP A 334 -13.65 20.96 20.75
C ASP A 334 -12.87 19.93 21.60
N SER A 335 -12.88 18.63 21.24
CA SER A 335 -12.13 17.59 21.95
C SER A 335 -10.62 17.66 21.66
N ILE A 336 -10.22 17.91 20.40
CA ILE A 336 -8.81 18.19 20.04
C ILE A 336 -8.29 19.42 20.79
N THR A 337 -9.12 20.44 20.99
CA THR A 337 -8.76 21.61 21.83
C THR A 337 -8.46 21.22 23.28
N ALA A 338 -9.19 20.24 23.83
CA ALA A 338 -8.93 19.70 25.17
C ALA A 338 -7.63 18.88 25.21
N LEU A 339 -7.36 18.04 24.20
CA LEU A 339 -6.13 17.26 24.06
C LEU A 339 -4.89 18.15 23.99
N ALA A 340 -4.88 19.11 23.05
CA ALA A 340 -3.78 20.08 22.91
C ALA A 340 -3.51 20.84 24.22
N SER A 341 -4.58 21.21 24.94
CA SER A 341 -4.48 21.86 26.26
C SER A 341 -3.92 20.96 27.37
N ALA A 342 -4.21 19.65 27.33
CA ALA A 342 -3.70 18.66 28.28
C ALA A 342 -2.21 18.38 28.03
N VAL A 343 -1.84 18.10 26.77
CA VAL A 343 -0.45 17.84 26.37
C VAL A 343 0.44 19.06 26.64
N ALA A 344 -0.01 20.27 26.31
CA ALA A 344 0.74 21.50 26.59
C ALA A 344 0.93 21.79 28.10
N ALA A 345 0.22 21.09 29.00
CA ALA A 345 0.44 21.21 30.44
C ALA A 345 1.66 20.40 30.92
N ASN A 346 1.90 19.21 30.36
CA ASN A 346 2.96 18.27 30.76
C ASN A 346 3.72 17.65 29.55
N PRO A 347 4.19 18.43 28.56
CA PRO A 347 4.53 17.90 27.24
C PRO A 347 5.70 16.90 27.23
N GLN A 348 6.67 17.04 28.15
CA GLN A 348 7.78 16.08 28.28
C GLN A 348 7.32 14.72 28.83
N ASP A 349 6.34 14.70 29.74
CA ASP A 349 5.82 13.46 30.32
C ASP A 349 4.89 12.72 29.34
N SER A 350 4.31 13.44 28.36
CA SER A 350 3.48 12.87 27.29
C SER A 350 4.27 12.39 26.06
N LEU A 351 5.52 12.85 25.88
CA LEU A 351 6.30 12.66 24.66
C LEU A 351 6.37 11.19 24.22
N ALA A 352 6.67 10.28 25.15
CA ALA A 352 6.84 8.86 24.84
C ALA A 352 5.53 8.18 24.43
N ALA A 353 4.43 8.45 25.15
CA ALA A 353 3.13 7.87 24.83
C ALA A 353 2.59 8.38 23.49
N ILE A 354 2.81 9.65 23.15
CA ILE A 354 2.41 10.21 21.86
C ILE A 354 3.22 9.61 20.71
N GLY A 355 4.55 9.47 20.87
CA GLY A 355 5.40 8.86 19.84
C GLY A 355 5.10 7.38 19.61
N GLN A 356 4.94 6.60 20.69
CA GLN A 356 4.55 5.19 20.62
C GLN A 356 3.17 5.01 20.00
N ALA A 357 2.19 5.85 20.38
CA ALA A 357 0.85 5.81 19.77
C ALA A 357 0.88 6.16 18.28
N ARG A 358 1.65 7.19 17.87
CA ARG A 358 1.81 7.54 16.45
C ARG A 358 2.47 6.42 15.65
N ASN A 359 3.59 5.87 16.13
CA ASN A 359 4.35 4.86 15.37
C ASN A 359 3.59 3.55 15.13
N ASN A 360 2.57 3.25 15.94
CA ASN A 360 1.81 2.00 15.88
C ASN A 360 0.38 2.20 15.37
N ALA A 361 -0.04 3.44 15.10
CA ALA A 361 -1.34 3.70 14.50
C ALA A 361 -1.32 3.41 13.00
N GLN A 362 -2.44 2.89 12.48
CA GLN A 362 -2.71 2.70 11.06
C GLN A 362 -2.38 3.98 10.28
N VAL A 363 -1.53 3.82 9.26
CA VAL A 363 -1.21 4.85 8.28
C VAL A 363 -1.92 4.56 6.96
N PHE A 364 -2.06 5.59 6.13
CA PHE A 364 -2.72 5.51 4.82
C PHE A 364 -1.93 6.21 3.73
N GLY A 365 -1.94 5.65 2.51
CA GLY A 365 -1.18 6.18 1.37
C GLY A 365 0.32 6.28 1.63
N ALA A 366 0.84 5.48 2.56
CA ALA A 366 2.27 5.37 2.78
C ALA A 366 2.93 4.83 1.50
N ASP A 367 3.95 5.52 1.00
CA ASP A 367 4.82 4.92 -0.01
C ASP A 367 5.60 3.79 0.67
N SER A 368 5.53 2.58 0.13
CA SER A 368 6.18 1.39 0.70
C SER A 368 7.72 1.43 0.57
N SER A 369 8.31 2.57 0.21
CA SER A 369 9.70 2.88 0.47
C SER A 369 9.92 3.39 1.90
N PRO A 370 10.91 2.86 2.65
CA PRO A 370 11.26 3.36 3.99
C PRO A 370 11.58 4.87 4.08
N ASP A 371 11.98 5.51 2.98
CA ASP A 371 12.23 6.96 2.91
C ASP A 371 10.95 7.81 2.79
N GLU A 372 9.84 7.22 2.30
CA GLU A 372 8.61 7.91 1.90
C GLU A 372 7.35 7.36 2.62
N ALA A 373 7.46 6.32 3.45
CA ALA A 373 6.38 5.68 4.23
C ALA A 373 5.63 6.59 5.22
N ASP A 374 6.09 7.83 5.43
CA ASP A 374 5.40 8.86 6.22
C ASP A 374 5.29 10.19 5.46
N ALA A 375 5.51 10.20 4.13
CA ALA A 375 5.51 11.42 3.31
C ALA A 375 4.14 12.13 3.32
N ILE A 376 3.05 11.37 3.24
CA ILE A 376 1.67 11.89 3.35
C ILE A 376 1.30 12.14 4.83
N SER A 377 1.88 11.35 5.74
CA SER A 377 1.59 11.36 7.18
C SER A 377 0.09 11.27 7.53
N SER A 378 -0.71 10.54 6.72
CA SER A 378 -2.13 10.28 6.98
C SER A 378 -2.25 9.16 8.01
N VAL A 379 -2.92 9.41 9.14
CA VAL A 379 -3.01 8.46 10.27
C VAL A 379 -4.45 8.35 10.74
N ASP A 380 -4.91 7.14 11.06
CA ASP A 380 -6.24 6.93 11.65
C ASP A 380 -6.37 7.67 12.99
N LEU A 381 -7.36 8.58 13.08
CA LEU A 381 -7.54 9.46 14.22
C LEU A 381 -8.14 8.75 15.44
N ILE A 382 -8.86 7.64 15.27
CA ILE A 382 -9.46 6.89 16.38
C ILE A 382 -8.40 5.95 16.99
N HIS A 383 -7.67 5.20 16.17
CA HIS A 383 -6.62 4.26 16.57
C HIS A 383 -5.49 4.98 17.31
N VAL A 384 -4.92 6.05 16.74
CA VAL A 384 -3.85 6.83 17.40
C VAL A 384 -4.30 7.43 18.73
N MET A 385 -5.60 7.76 18.87
CA MET A 385 -6.16 8.30 20.11
C MET A 385 -6.50 7.21 21.13
N ASN A 386 -6.87 6.01 20.70
CA ASN A 386 -7.05 4.84 21.58
C ASN A 386 -5.69 4.40 22.15
N LEU A 387 -4.67 4.25 21.30
CA LEU A 387 -3.29 3.98 21.72
C LEU A 387 -2.77 5.05 22.69
N LEU A 388 -2.99 6.34 22.40
CA LEU A 388 -2.59 7.41 23.31
C LEU A 388 -3.37 7.36 24.64
N ALA A 389 -4.64 6.95 24.64
CA ALA A 389 -5.43 6.78 25.84
C ALA A 389 -4.94 5.62 26.73
N GLU A 390 -4.47 4.53 26.12
CA GLU A 390 -3.90 3.39 26.82
C GLU A 390 -2.47 3.66 27.34
N LEU A 391 -1.60 4.17 26.47
CA LEU A 391 -0.17 4.34 26.73
C LEU A 391 0.17 5.55 27.62
N SER A 392 -0.73 6.54 27.74
CA SER A 392 -0.40 7.79 28.43
C SER A 392 -0.30 7.64 29.96
N PRO A 393 0.85 8.03 30.57
CA PRO A 393 1.00 8.05 32.03
C PRO A 393 0.26 9.23 32.70
N ASP A 394 -0.24 10.21 31.94
CA ASP A 394 -1.05 11.32 32.46
C ASP A 394 -2.54 11.06 32.21
N PRO A 395 -3.34 10.82 33.27
CA PRO A 395 -4.78 10.60 33.14
C PRO A 395 -5.55 11.74 32.46
N ALA A 396 -5.04 12.98 32.49
CA ALA A 396 -5.68 14.11 31.80
C ALA A 396 -5.46 14.07 30.29
N VAL A 397 -4.32 13.54 29.82
CA VAL A 397 -4.06 13.30 28.39
C VAL A 397 -4.85 12.07 27.93
N ALA A 398 -4.88 11.00 28.74
CA ALA A 398 -5.68 9.81 28.42
C ALA A 398 -7.18 10.11 28.32
N GLU A 399 -7.76 10.87 29.27
CA GLU A 399 -9.17 11.29 29.23
C GLU A 399 -9.45 12.21 28.02
N ALA A 400 -8.49 13.04 27.61
CA ALA A 400 -8.65 13.91 26.44
C ALA A 400 -8.52 13.15 25.11
N ALA A 401 -7.60 12.19 25.00
CA ALA A 401 -7.42 11.34 23.82
C ALA A 401 -8.67 10.46 23.59
N GLN A 402 -9.17 9.80 24.65
CA GLN A 402 -10.46 9.10 24.59
C GLN A 402 -11.60 10.04 24.19
N GLY A 403 -11.57 11.29 24.65
CA GLY A 403 -12.53 12.33 24.25
C GLY A 403 -12.49 12.67 22.76
N VAL A 404 -11.33 12.61 22.11
CA VAL A 404 -11.20 12.75 20.65
C VAL A 404 -11.79 11.53 19.96
N SER A 405 -11.32 10.33 20.32
CA SER A 405 -11.82 9.04 19.81
C SER A 405 -13.35 8.94 19.87
N ASP A 406 -13.96 9.19 21.04
CA ASP A 406 -15.42 9.20 21.24
C ASP A 406 -16.16 10.19 20.31
N THR A 407 -15.59 11.38 20.07
CA THR A 407 -16.21 12.38 19.19
C THR A 407 -16.05 12.08 17.71
N THR A 408 -14.91 11.52 17.30
CA THR A 408 -14.67 11.09 15.91
C THR A 408 -15.55 9.88 15.58
N ALA A 409 -15.65 8.90 16.49
CA ALA A 409 -16.56 7.77 16.35
C ALA A 409 -18.04 8.18 16.27
N ALA A 410 -18.42 9.32 16.86
CA ALA A 410 -19.76 9.87 16.71
C ALA A 410 -20.00 10.53 15.34
N MET A 411 -18.95 10.99 14.66
CA MET A 411 -18.99 11.52 13.29
C MET A 411 -19.11 10.41 12.24
N VAL A 412 -18.50 9.25 12.48
CA VAL A 412 -18.59 8.07 11.59
C VAL A 412 -19.99 7.46 11.68
N VAL A 413 -20.80 7.66 10.63
CA VAL A 413 -22.16 7.13 10.54
C VAL A 413 -22.14 5.66 10.10
N TYR A 414 -21.22 5.33 9.21
CA TYR A 414 -20.94 3.98 8.74
C TYR A 414 -19.58 3.98 8.03
N SER A 415 -18.70 3.06 8.38
CA SER A 415 -17.47 2.76 7.64
C SER A 415 -17.37 1.27 7.43
N ARG A 416 -16.61 0.87 6.41
CA ARG A 416 -16.16 -0.49 6.18
C ARG A 416 -14.75 -0.44 5.62
N THR A 417 -13.96 -1.43 6.02
CA THR A 417 -12.55 -1.60 5.65
C THR A 417 -12.33 -3.05 5.15
N SER A 418 -11.24 -3.28 4.43
CA SER A 418 -10.76 -4.61 4.04
C SER A 418 -9.91 -5.24 5.15
N ASP A 419 -9.58 -6.53 5.02
CA ASP A 419 -8.82 -7.25 6.06
C ASP A 419 -7.36 -6.73 6.20
N GLY A 420 -6.80 -6.10 5.15
CA GLY A 420 -5.45 -5.50 5.16
C GLY A 420 -5.36 -4.11 5.79
N LEU A 421 -6.49 -3.52 6.19
CA LEU A 421 -6.59 -2.23 6.90
C LEU A 421 -7.37 -2.44 8.22
N PRO A 422 -6.86 -3.27 9.14
CA PRO A 422 -7.63 -3.80 10.28
C PRO A 422 -8.08 -2.73 11.27
N ASP A 423 -7.30 -1.66 11.42
CA ASP A 423 -7.53 -0.58 12.40
C ASP A 423 -8.03 0.73 11.76
N ALA A 424 -8.41 0.70 10.48
CA ALA A 424 -9.07 1.81 9.79
C ALA A 424 -10.51 2.02 10.31
N SER A 425 -10.83 3.26 10.66
CA SER A 425 -12.06 3.63 11.39
C SER A 425 -12.99 4.56 10.61
N GLY A 426 -12.47 5.23 9.58
CA GLY A 426 -13.16 6.11 8.64
C GLY A 426 -12.84 7.60 8.76
N VAL A 427 -11.84 8.00 9.55
CA VAL A 427 -11.38 9.40 9.67
C VAL A 427 -9.87 9.45 9.98
N SER A 428 -9.10 9.90 9.01
CA SER A 428 -7.66 10.13 9.17
C SER A 428 -7.32 11.60 9.46
N ILE A 429 -6.06 11.88 9.81
CA ILE A 429 -5.54 13.23 10.05
C ILE A 429 -4.05 13.29 9.69
N PHE A 430 -3.54 14.47 9.33
CA PHE A 430 -2.11 14.70 9.17
C PHE A 430 -1.37 14.65 10.51
N PHE A 431 -0.51 13.65 10.69
CA PHE A 431 0.34 13.50 11.87
C PHE A 431 1.68 12.81 11.54
N PRO A 432 2.77 13.58 11.30
CA PRO A 432 4.10 13.00 11.02
C PRO A 432 4.70 12.22 12.20
N ARG A 433 5.47 11.16 11.90
CA ARG A 433 6.09 10.25 12.88
C ARG A 433 7.13 10.93 13.77
N ASN A 434 7.91 11.85 13.21
CA ASN A 434 9.00 12.52 13.91
C ASN A 434 9.15 13.99 13.46
N ALA A 435 9.98 14.75 14.19
CA ALA A 435 10.16 16.18 13.91
C ALA A 435 10.89 16.48 12.58
N ARG A 436 11.67 15.54 12.04
CA ARG A 436 12.31 15.69 10.72
C ARG A 436 11.28 15.57 9.60
N THR A 437 10.41 14.56 9.62
CA THR A 437 9.30 14.46 8.65
C THR A 437 8.41 15.69 8.73
N TYR A 438 8.04 16.14 9.95
CA TYR A 438 7.21 17.34 10.12
C TYR A 438 7.79 18.58 9.43
N GLU A 439 9.08 18.86 9.61
CA GLU A 439 9.76 20.00 8.96
C GLU A 439 9.92 19.80 7.44
N LEU A 440 10.11 18.55 6.96
CA LEU A 440 10.22 18.23 5.52
C LEU A 440 8.89 18.45 4.79
N SER A 441 7.75 18.07 5.38
CA SER A 441 6.40 18.32 4.87
C SER A 441 5.96 19.81 4.98
N GLY A 442 6.92 20.73 5.07
CA GLY A 442 6.71 22.18 5.16
C GLY A 442 6.34 22.71 6.56
N GLY A 443 6.39 21.84 7.58
CA GLY A 443 6.10 22.15 8.99
C GLY A 443 4.71 22.76 9.22
N ALA A 444 4.57 23.48 10.32
CA ALA A 444 3.44 24.36 10.59
C ALA A 444 3.26 25.50 9.56
N GLY A 445 4.12 25.60 8.53
CA GLY A 445 4.09 26.62 7.49
C GLY A 445 3.13 26.28 6.36
N LEU A 446 3.36 25.15 5.70
CA LEU A 446 2.54 24.68 4.56
C LEU A 446 1.17 24.21 5.03
N TYR A 447 1.15 23.28 5.98
CA TYR A 447 -0.08 22.68 6.52
C TYR A 447 -1.08 23.73 7.04
N ARG A 448 -0.60 24.83 7.64
CA ARG A 448 -1.43 25.96 8.11
C ARG A 448 -1.89 26.91 6.99
N ALA A 449 -1.20 26.95 5.86
CA ALA A 449 -1.59 27.78 4.73
C ALA A 449 -2.76 27.14 3.96
N SER A 450 -2.77 25.81 3.85
CA SER A 450 -3.77 25.04 3.11
C SER A 450 -5.03 24.68 3.91
N ASN A 451 -4.99 24.75 5.25
CA ASN A 451 -6.06 24.22 6.11
C ASN A 451 -6.83 25.27 6.96
N PRO A 452 -8.07 24.95 7.39
CA PRO A 452 -8.90 25.89 8.14
C PRO A 452 -8.34 26.31 9.50
N ALA A 453 -8.47 27.60 9.82
CA ALA A 453 -8.04 28.17 11.11
C ALA A 453 -8.79 27.63 12.35
N SER A 454 -9.83 26.80 12.16
CA SER A 454 -10.49 26.02 13.21
C SER A 454 -9.57 24.97 13.82
N LEU A 455 -8.67 24.39 13.01
CA LEU A 455 -7.73 23.34 13.39
C LEU A 455 -6.44 23.87 14.04
N LEU A 456 -6.38 25.18 14.35
CA LEU A 456 -5.32 25.77 15.18
C LEU A 456 -4.93 24.95 16.43
N PRO A 457 -5.87 24.31 17.18
CA PRO A 457 -5.51 23.49 18.33
C PRO A 457 -4.75 22.20 17.96
N TRP A 458 -5.01 21.60 16.79
CA TRP A 458 -4.21 20.47 16.29
C TRP A 458 -2.79 20.94 15.94
N TYR A 459 -2.66 22.12 15.34
CA TYR A 459 -1.34 22.69 15.04
C TYR A 459 -0.56 23.00 16.32
N ASP A 460 -1.22 23.58 17.33
CA ASP A 460 -0.62 23.83 18.65
C ASP A 460 -0.19 22.51 19.34
N PHE A 461 -0.88 21.38 19.09
CA PHE A 461 -0.47 20.04 19.54
C PHE A 461 0.79 19.55 18.78
N LEU A 462 0.80 19.60 17.44
CA LEU A 462 1.96 19.19 16.62
C LEU A 462 3.22 20.02 16.95
N ASP A 463 3.11 21.35 16.98
CA ASP A 463 4.19 22.27 17.37
C ASP A 463 4.71 21.94 18.78
N THR A 464 3.82 21.59 19.71
CA THR A 464 4.19 21.21 21.09
C THR A 464 4.92 19.87 21.11
N PHE A 465 4.44 18.86 20.38
CA PHE A 465 5.00 17.52 20.36
C PHE A 465 6.40 17.51 19.71
N HIS A 466 6.51 17.91 18.44
CA HIS A 466 7.77 17.93 17.70
C HIS A 466 8.78 18.93 18.28
N GLY A 467 8.29 20.08 18.77
CA GLY A 467 9.11 21.06 19.50
C GLY A 467 9.62 20.53 20.85
N THR A 468 8.88 19.63 21.51
CA THR A 468 9.34 18.97 22.74
C THR A 468 10.34 17.86 22.45
N ALA A 469 10.14 17.07 21.39
CA ALA A 469 11.10 16.06 20.95
C ALA A 469 12.48 16.69 20.69
N THR A 470 12.54 17.68 19.80
CA THR A 470 13.78 18.39 19.40
C THR A 470 14.47 19.17 20.52
N THR A 471 13.78 19.47 21.62
CA THR A 471 14.37 20.16 22.79
C THR A 471 14.69 19.23 23.96
N THR A 472 14.22 17.98 23.93
CA THR A 472 14.42 16.99 25.00
C THR A 472 15.43 15.92 24.62
N LEU A 473 15.45 15.46 23.37
CA LEU A 473 16.35 14.42 22.87
C LEU A 473 17.68 15.04 22.42
N ASP A 474 18.79 14.49 22.94
CA ASP A 474 20.15 14.93 22.60
C ASP A 474 20.72 14.04 21.50
N ALA A 475 20.96 14.61 20.31
CA ALA A 475 21.58 13.93 19.19
C ALA A 475 22.94 13.28 19.52
N ALA A 476 23.66 13.77 20.55
CA ALA A 476 24.91 13.17 21.00
C ALA A 476 24.75 11.99 21.98
N ALA A 477 23.51 11.68 22.40
CA ALA A 477 23.16 10.52 23.20
C ALA A 477 22.65 9.35 22.36
N LEU A 478 22.08 9.62 21.17
CA LEU A 478 21.71 8.60 20.19
C LEU A 478 22.98 8.02 19.55
N ASN A 479 23.24 6.73 19.75
CA ASN A 479 24.44 6.05 19.27
C ASN A 479 24.17 4.56 19.01
N ILE A 480 24.63 4.09 17.84
CA ILE A 480 24.75 2.68 17.47
C ILE A 480 26.25 2.32 17.47
N SER A 481 26.59 1.08 17.85
CA SER A 481 27.93 0.51 17.65
C SER A 481 27.81 -0.94 17.24
N ILE A 482 28.35 -1.32 16.08
CA ILE A 482 28.53 -2.73 15.73
C ILE A 482 29.68 -3.28 16.57
N THR A 483 29.38 -4.29 17.39
CA THR A 483 30.29 -4.88 18.38
C THR A 483 31.01 -6.12 17.86
N GLY A 484 30.43 -6.82 16.87
CA GLY A 484 31.01 -8.01 16.27
C GLY A 484 30.40 -8.44 14.93
N LEU A 485 31.13 -9.30 14.22
CA LEU A 485 30.67 -10.04 13.03
C LEU A 485 31.04 -11.52 13.22
N LEU A 486 30.15 -12.43 12.84
CA LEU A 486 30.36 -13.89 12.90
C LEU A 486 30.05 -14.54 11.54
N PRO A 487 31.05 -15.06 10.79
CA PRO A 487 32.45 -15.25 11.19
C PRO A 487 33.30 -13.96 11.12
N ALA A 488 34.19 -13.77 12.09
CA ALA A 488 35.02 -12.57 12.18
C ALA A 488 36.23 -12.55 11.22
N ASP A 489 36.69 -13.72 10.77
CA ASP A 489 37.94 -13.92 10.02
C ASP A 489 37.75 -14.69 8.67
N ALA A 490 36.51 -14.83 8.21
CA ALA A 490 36.15 -15.54 6.97
C ALA A 490 35.09 -14.74 6.17
N PRO A 491 34.98 -14.94 4.84
CA PRO A 491 33.88 -14.38 4.08
C PRO A 491 32.56 -15.05 4.48
N GLY A 492 31.47 -14.28 4.52
CA GLY A 492 30.12 -14.80 4.63
C GLY A 492 29.68 -15.47 3.32
N SER A 493 28.69 -16.34 3.40
CA SER A 493 28.11 -16.99 2.22
C SER A 493 26.69 -17.49 2.52
N ILE A 494 25.95 -17.91 1.49
CA ILE A 494 24.68 -18.63 1.65
C ILE A 494 24.81 -19.93 2.46
N TYR A 495 26.01 -20.40 2.81
CA TYR A 495 26.26 -21.60 3.63
C TYR A 495 26.71 -21.26 5.06
N ASP A 496 27.12 -20.03 5.30
CA ASP A 496 27.67 -19.52 6.55
C ASP A 496 27.29 -18.03 6.65
N PRO A 497 25.99 -17.72 6.87
CA PRO A 497 25.49 -16.35 6.80
C PRO A 497 26.09 -15.48 7.91
N PRO A 498 26.56 -14.26 7.62
CA PRO A 498 27.12 -13.37 8.63
C PRO A 498 26.05 -12.94 9.64
N VAL A 499 26.40 -13.07 10.93
CA VAL A 499 25.63 -12.50 12.04
C VAL A 499 26.34 -11.25 12.54
N ILE A 500 25.57 -10.18 12.70
CA ILE A 500 26.00 -8.83 13.06
C ILE A 500 25.54 -8.59 14.47
N LEU A 501 26.48 -8.35 15.38
CA LEU A 501 26.22 -8.07 16.79
C LEU A 501 26.38 -6.57 17.02
N PHE A 502 25.42 -5.93 17.70
CA PHE A 502 25.44 -4.48 17.87
C PHE A 502 24.77 -3.98 19.15
N ASP A 503 25.21 -2.81 19.62
CA ASP A 503 24.67 -2.10 20.77
C ASP A 503 23.91 -0.85 20.29
N LEU A 504 22.63 -0.75 20.63
CA LEU A 504 21.83 0.47 20.52
C LEU A 504 21.88 1.24 21.84
N ASN A 505 22.04 2.56 21.78
CA ASN A 505 21.80 3.45 22.92
C ASN A 505 21.07 4.72 22.47
N GLY A 506 19.88 4.96 23.03
CA GLY A 506 19.12 6.18 22.75
C GLY A 506 17.96 6.39 23.71
N GLN A 507 17.08 7.34 23.38
CA GLN A 507 15.75 7.44 23.96
C GLN A 507 14.76 7.71 22.85
N GLN A 508 13.59 7.08 22.91
CA GLN A 508 12.51 7.30 21.94
C GLN A 508 12.98 7.10 20.49
N ILE A 509 13.72 6.03 20.28
CA ILE A 509 14.06 5.50 18.95
C ILE A 509 12.74 5.11 18.29
N VAL A 510 12.59 5.49 17.01
CA VAL A 510 11.38 5.24 16.20
C VAL A 510 11.64 4.29 15.04
N ASP A 511 12.91 4.13 14.67
CA ASP A 511 13.34 3.33 13.53
C ASP A 511 14.74 2.75 13.83
N VAL A 512 14.91 1.46 13.54
CA VAL A 512 16.19 0.76 13.50
C VAL A 512 16.19 -0.01 12.18
N SER A 513 16.93 0.46 11.19
CA SER A 513 16.93 -0.13 9.85
C SER A 513 18.35 -0.53 9.44
N PHE A 514 18.47 -1.61 8.66
CA PHE A 514 19.74 -2.02 8.06
C PHE A 514 19.77 -1.74 6.56
N PHE A 515 20.97 -1.53 6.04
CA PHE A 515 21.26 -1.41 4.61
C PHE A 515 22.47 -2.25 4.25
N VAL A 516 22.34 -3.13 3.25
CA VAL A 516 23.48 -3.87 2.69
C VAL A 516 23.84 -3.30 1.33
N THR A 517 25.10 -2.90 1.19
CA THR A 517 25.63 -2.35 -0.06
C THR A 517 26.81 -3.15 -0.60
N LEU A 518 26.78 -3.48 -1.90
CA LEU A 518 27.93 -4.03 -2.63
C LEU A 518 28.89 -2.89 -2.99
N GLN A 519 30.18 -3.05 -2.67
CA GLN A 519 31.24 -2.11 -2.99
C GLN A 519 31.96 -2.51 -4.29
N LEU A 520 32.02 -1.61 -5.27
CA LEU A 520 32.76 -1.82 -6.52
C LEU A 520 34.18 -1.23 -6.48
N ASP A 521 35.05 -1.77 -7.35
CA ASP A 521 36.45 -1.35 -7.58
C ASP A 521 36.65 0.16 -7.82
N ASP A 522 35.62 0.87 -8.31
CA ASP A 522 35.66 2.31 -8.57
C ASP A 522 35.18 3.19 -7.41
N GLY A 523 34.72 2.58 -6.31
CA GLY A 523 34.20 3.24 -5.11
C GLY A 523 32.69 3.39 -5.08
N THR A 524 31.97 2.96 -6.11
CA THR A 524 30.51 3.00 -6.16
C THR A 524 29.90 1.97 -5.20
N GLN A 525 28.83 2.34 -4.49
CA GLN A 525 28.07 1.46 -3.60
C GLN A 525 26.63 1.27 -4.09
N TYR A 526 26.18 0.02 -4.17
CA TYR A 526 24.85 -0.38 -4.64
C TYR A 526 24.08 -1.00 -3.49
N MET A 527 22.93 -0.42 -3.11
CA MET A 527 22.04 -1.05 -2.13
C MET A 527 21.39 -2.29 -2.75
N LEU A 528 21.52 -3.42 -2.07
CA LEU A 528 21.00 -4.73 -2.51
C LEU A 528 19.94 -5.30 -1.57
N ASP A 529 19.95 -4.88 -0.30
CA ASP A 529 19.04 -5.33 0.74
C ASP A 529 18.83 -4.23 1.78
N THR A 530 17.63 -4.14 2.33
CA THR A 530 17.24 -3.17 3.37
C THR A 530 15.95 -3.60 4.05
N ASP A 531 15.91 -3.55 5.38
CA ASP A 531 14.68 -3.78 6.15
C ASP A 531 14.74 -3.08 7.51
N GLN A 532 13.61 -2.96 8.18
CA GLN A 532 13.50 -2.52 9.56
C GLN A 532 13.69 -3.71 10.53
N LEU A 533 14.58 -3.55 11.50
CA LEU A 533 14.80 -4.48 12.59
C LEU A 533 13.77 -4.22 13.70
N VAL A 534 12.61 -4.84 13.60
CA VAL A 534 11.47 -4.65 14.51
C VAL A 534 11.74 -5.28 15.89
N SER A 535 11.32 -4.59 16.96
CA SER A 535 11.07 -5.21 18.28
C SER A 535 9.64 -4.93 18.70
N SER A 536 8.87 -5.99 18.94
CA SER A 536 7.47 -5.91 19.31
C SER A 536 7.25 -6.17 20.80
N THR A 537 6.28 -5.48 21.37
CA THR A 537 5.71 -5.75 22.70
C THR A 537 4.18 -5.82 22.58
N VAL A 538 3.48 -6.23 23.63
CA VAL A 538 2.01 -6.37 23.61
C VAL A 538 1.38 -5.41 24.62
N THR A 539 0.33 -4.70 24.21
CA THR A 539 -0.43 -3.77 25.06
C THR A 539 -1.25 -4.51 26.13
N VAL A 540 -1.91 -3.77 27.04
CA VAL A 540 -2.77 -4.36 28.07
C VAL A 540 -4.03 -4.97 27.46
N ASP A 541 -4.56 -4.37 26.40
CA ASP A 541 -5.72 -4.88 25.67
C ASP A 541 -5.38 -5.94 24.61
N GLY A 542 -4.09 -6.17 24.34
CA GLY A 542 -3.59 -7.34 23.61
C GLY A 542 -3.08 -7.07 22.18
N GLU A 543 -2.95 -5.80 21.81
CA GLU A 543 -2.43 -5.35 20.52
C GLU A 543 -0.90 -5.47 20.47
N ALA A 544 -0.32 -5.85 19.33
CA ALA A 544 1.13 -5.92 19.16
C ALA A 544 1.66 -4.56 18.68
N ILE A 545 2.58 -3.95 19.44
CA ILE A 545 3.18 -2.65 19.12
C ILE A 545 4.69 -2.77 18.97
N THR A 546 5.24 -2.17 17.92
CA THR A 546 6.66 -1.95 17.70
C THR A 546 7.17 -0.85 18.65
N GLY A 547 8.22 -1.16 19.41
CA GLY A 547 8.81 -0.24 20.37
C GLY A 547 10.23 -0.63 20.78
N TYR A 548 11.15 0.32 20.66
CA TYR A 548 12.57 0.14 20.99
C TYR A 548 12.86 0.51 22.46
N PRO A 549 13.73 -0.24 23.16
CA PRO A 549 14.05 0.03 24.56
C PRO A 549 14.85 1.34 24.73
N ASP A 550 14.45 2.15 25.71
CA ASP A 550 15.20 3.33 26.16
C ASP A 550 16.49 2.92 26.90
N GLY A 551 17.63 3.52 26.54
CA GLY A 551 18.95 3.23 27.10
C GLY A 551 19.78 2.27 26.24
N LEU A 552 20.75 1.59 26.87
CA LEU A 552 21.64 0.64 26.21
C LEU A 552 20.97 -0.74 26.10
N SER A 553 20.93 -1.30 24.90
CA SER A 553 20.47 -2.67 24.61
C SER A 553 21.36 -3.32 23.54
N SER A 554 21.71 -4.59 23.72
CA SER A 554 22.45 -5.39 22.73
C SER A 554 21.50 -6.21 21.86
N TRP A 555 21.84 -6.35 20.59
CA TRP A 555 21.02 -6.93 19.53
C TRP A 555 21.88 -7.76 18.56
N GLU A 556 21.21 -8.61 17.80
CA GLU A 556 21.80 -9.36 16.69
C GLU A 556 20.92 -9.34 15.44
N PHE A 557 21.55 -9.48 14.28
CA PHE A 557 20.90 -9.55 12.97
C PHE A 557 21.67 -10.51 12.07
N THR A 558 20.97 -11.40 11.35
CA THR A 558 21.57 -12.33 10.38
C THR A 558 21.23 -11.89 8.97
N TRP A 559 22.24 -11.65 8.13
CA TRP A 559 22.00 -11.42 6.71
C TRP A 559 22.21 -12.73 5.94
N ASN A 560 21.17 -13.21 5.23
CA ASN A 560 21.19 -14.52 4.55
C ASN A 560 22.14 -14.58 3.33
N VAL A 561 22.75 -13.46 2.93
CA VAL A 561 23.62 -13.35 1.74
C VAL A 561 22.85 -13.69 0.46
N GLU A 562 21.58 -13.32 0.43
CA GLU A 562 20.68 -13.46 -0.70
C GLU A 562 20.35 -12.07 -1.27
N MET A 563 19.78 -12.03 -2.48
CA MET A 563 19.29 -10.81 -3.12
C MET A 563 18.10 -11.14 -4.04
N PRO A 564 17.09 -10.25 -4.17
CA PRO A 564 15.94 -10.51 -5.01
C PRO A 564 16.24 -10.26 -6.49
N VAL A 565 15.68 -11.10 -7.35
CA VAL A 565 15.61 -10.88 -8.81
C VAL A 565 14.14 -10.89 -9.23
N VAL A 566 13.75 -9.92 -10.06
CA VAL A 566 12.44 -9.88 -10.72
C VAL A 566 12.58 -10.46 -12.13
N SER A 567 11.58 -11.21 -12.59
CA SER A 567 11.53 -11.81 -13.92
C SER A 567 10.22 -11.56 -14.65
N ASP A 568 10.32 -11.38 -15.97
CA ASP A 568 9.19 -11.44 -16.92
C ASP A 568 9.07 -12.83 -17.61
N GLY A 569 9.89 -13.80 -17.20
CA GLY A 569 9.98 -15.15 -17.76
C GLY A 569 11.05 -15.32 -18.85
N GLU A 570 11.57 -14.23 -19.42
CA GLU A 570 12.66 -14.25 -20.43
C GLU A 570 13.91 -13.50 -19.93
N VAL A 571 13.73 -12.44 -19.16
CA VAL A 571 14.76 -11.65 -18.47
C VAL A 571 14.64 -11.86 -16.97
N GLU A 572 15.79 -11.90 -16.27
CA GLU A 572 15.86 -11.77 -14.81
C GLU A 572 16.75 -10.56 -14.49
N ILE A 573 16.22 -9.62 -13.71
CA ILE A 573 16.94 -8.41 -13.31
C ILE A 573 17.08 -8.42 -11.78
N PRO A 574 18.31 -8.34 -11.26
CA PRO A 574 18.58 -7.95 -9.87
C PRO A 574 17.88 -6.64 -9.47
N THR A 575 17.18 -6.65 -8.35
CA THR A 575 16.43 -5.50 -7.84
C THR A 575 16.70 -5.28 -6.36
N LEU A 576 16.35 -4.10 -5.85
CA LEU A 576 16.08 -3.92 -4.42
C LEU A 576 14.58 -4.15 -4.22
N LEU A 577 14.23 -5.13 -3.38
CA LEU A 577 12.86 -5.33 -2.92
C LEU A 577 12.74 -4.57 -1.59
N LEU A 578 11.82 -3.60 -1.52
CA LEU A 578 11.59 -2.79 -0.32
C LEU A 578 10.42 -3.37 0.47
N PRO A 579 10.53 -3.49 1.81
CA PRO A 579 9.44 -3.95 2.66
C PRO A 579 8.27 -2.97 2.57
N SER A 580 7.05 -3.48 2.38
CA SER A 580 5.86 -2.64 2.52
C SER A 580 5.50 -2.46 3.99
N ASP A 581 4.80 -1.38 4.32
CA ASP A 581 4.07 -1.27 5.59
C ASP A 581 2.87 -2.25 5.65
N GLN A 582 2.50 -2.82 4.50
CA GLN A 582 1.42 -3.80 4.33
C GLN A 582 1.92 -5.24 4.49
N GLU A 583 1.16 -6.05 5.23
CA GLU A 583 1.47 -7.48 5.43
C GLU A 583 1.54 -8.25 4.11
N ASN A 584 2.54 -9.14 3.98
CA ASN A 584 2.77 -9.98 2.80
C ASN A 584 2.94 -9.21 1.48
N GLN A 585 3.39 -7.96 1.55
CA GLN A 585 3.63 -7.11 0.39
C GLN A 585 5.05 -6.54 0.39
N ALA A 586 5.61 -6.36 -0.80
CA ALA A 586 6.87 -5.65 -1.00
C ALA A 586 6.89 -4.95 -2.37
N ILE A 587 7.71 -3.90 -2.52
CA ILE A 587 7.76 -3.12 -3.75
C ILE A 587 9.13 -3.11 -4.44
N VAL A 588 9.12 -2.88 -5.75
CA VAL A 588 10.32 -2.56 -6.52
C VAL A 588 10.14 -1.23 -7.23
N SER A 589 10.93 -0.24 -6.85
CA SER A 589 10.97 1.08 -7.51
C SER A 589 11.61 1.01 -8.90
N GLY A 590 11.14 1.86 -9.81
CA GLY A 590 11.66 1.97 -11.16
C GLY A 590 10.96 3.05 -11.98
N PHE A 591 11.12 2.95 -13.30
CA PHE A 591 10.39 3.75 -14.27
C PHE A 591 9.44 2.87 -15.08
N TYR A 592 8.17 3.26 -15.13
CA TYR A 592 7.23 2.73 -16.11
C TYR A 592 7.50 3.38 -17.46
N LEU A 593 7.52 2.59 -18.54
CA LEU A 593 7.88 3.02 -19.89
C LEU A 593 6.81 2.58 -20.89
N TRP A 594 5.87 3.49 -21.19
CA TRP A 594 4.82 3.27 -22.20
C TRP A 594 5.41 3.07 -23.61
N LYS A 595 4.71 2.31 -24.44
CA LYS A 595 5.02 2.09 -25.87
C LYS A 595 5.17 3.36 -26.70
N ASP A 596 4.48 4.45 -26.32
CA ASP A 596 4.52 5.75 -27.01
C ASP A 596 5.82 6.54 -26.76
N GLY A 597 6.58 6.18 -25.71
CA GLY A 597 7.82 6.82 -25.29
C GLY A 597 7.71 7.75 -24.08
N ARG A 598 6.56 7.83 -23.41
CA ARG A 598 6.40 8.45 -22.08
C ARG A 598 7.09 7.62 -20.99
N SER A 599 7.31 8.23 -19.84
CA SER A 599 7.88 7.58 -18.65
C SER A 599 7.47 8.27 -17.35
N ALA A 600 7.17 7.51 -16.31
CA ALA A 600 6.87 7.99 -14.96
C ALA A 600 7.67 7.20 -13.92
N THR A 601 7.89 7.79 -12.74
CA THR A 601 8.32 7.03 -11.55
C THR A 601 7.21 6.06 -11.17
N ALA A 602 7.57 4.79 -10.95
CA ALA A 602 6.60 3.76 -10.64
C ALA A 602 7.16 2.64 -9.76
N TYR A 603 6.26 1.93 -9.12
CA TYR A 603 6.51 0.82 -8.22
C TYR A 603 5.77 -0.42 -8.72
N LEU A 604 6.48 -1.54 -8.85
CA LEU A 604 5.83 -2.85 -8.93
C LEU A 604 5.46 -3.26 -7.51
N VAL A 605 4.19 -3.57 -7.27
CA VAL A 605 3.71 -4.12 -5.99
C VAL A 605 3.64 -5.63 -6.09
N PHE A 606 4.37 -6.33 -5.24
CA PHE A 606 4.40 -7.79 -5.17
C PHE A 606 3.67 -8.30 -3.94
N ASP A 607 2.89 -9.36 -4.15
CA ASP A 607 2.52 -10.31 -3.09
C ASP A 607 3.74 -11.19 -2.79
N THR A 608 4.17 -11.25 -1.53
CA THR A 608 5.38 -11.98 -1.12
C THR A 608 5.16 -13.46 -0.85
N GLU A 609 3.92 -13.89 -0.61
CA GLU A 609 3.53 -15.30 -0.46
C GLU A 609 3.50 -15.97 -1.84
N ASN A 610 2.76 -15.39 -2.78
CA ASN A 610 2.60 -15.89 -4.15
C ASN A 610 3.75 -15.48 -5.08
N ARG A 611 4.56 -14.48 -4.69
CA ARG A 611 5.75 -13.96 -5.40
C ARG A 611 5.45 -13.45 -6.81
N VAL A 612 4.29 -12.82 -6.98
CA VAL A 612 3.81 -12.24 -8.25
C VAL A 612 3.49 -10.77 -8.09
N VAL A 613 3.68 -9.98 -9.16
CA VAL A 613 3.21 -8.59 -9.18
C VAL A 613 1.68 -8.57 -9.20
N THR A 614 1.08 -7.81 -8.28
CA THR A 614 -0.37 -7.66 -8.12
C THR A 614 -0.87 -6.30 -8.59
N GLY A 615 -0.02 -5.27 -8.59
CA GLY A 615 -0.34 -3.93 -9.08
C GLY A 615 0.91 -3.16 -9.54
N VAL A 616 0.70 -2.06 -10.24
CA VAL A 616 1.76 -1.10 -10.60
C VAL A 616 1.27 0.30 -10.27
N TRP A 617 1.99 0.99 -9.40
CA TRP A 617 1.62 2.33 -8.96
C TRP A 617 2.59 3.36 -9.51
N GLY A 618 2.09 4.49 -10.00
CA GLY A 618 2.85 5.67 -10.35
C GLY A 618 2.73 6.73 -9.26
N VAL A 619 3.69 7.64 -9.22
CA VAL A 619 3.54 8.91 -8.49
C VAL A 619 3.69 10.04 -9.48
N GLU A 620 2.62 10.81 -9.66
CA GLU A 620 2.69 12.05 -10.41
C GLU A 620 3.01 13.24 -9.50
N GLN A 621 3.94 14.09 -9.94
CA GLN A 621 4.31 15.33 -9.27
C GLN A 621 3.78 16.53 -10.06
N SER A 622 2.67 17.11 -9.60
CA SER A 622 2.17 18.40 -10.10
C SER A 622 2.47 19.49 -9.07
N GLY A 623 3.31 20.46 -9.46
CA GLY A 623 3.69 21.59 -8.61
C GLY A 623 4.48 21.18 -7.34
N THR A 624 3.80 21.20 -6.19
CA THR A 624 4.32 20.76 -4.88
C THR A 624 3.51 19.62 -4.27
N ALA A 625 2.52 19.07 -4.99
CA ALA A 625 1.72 17.96 -4.54
C ALA A 625 2.16 16.65 -5.22
N THR A 626 1.87 15.54 -4.54
CA THR A 626 2.13 14.18 -4.99
C THR A 626 0.82 13.40 -4.93
N ALA A 627 0.43 12.78 -6.05
CA ALA A 627 -0.70 11.86 -6.09
C ALA A 627 -0.19 10.45 -6.48
N PRO A 628 -0.41 9.42 -5.64
CA PRO A 628 -0.21 8.03 -6.03
C PRO A 628 -1.39 7.55 -6.88
N ALA A 629 -1.07 6.93 -8.01
CA ALA A 629 -1.97 6.52 -9.08
C ALA A 629 -1.75 5.04 -9.43
N GLU A 630 -2.79 4.27 -9.77
CA GLU A 630 -2.58 2.94 -10.33
C GLU A 630 -2.34 3.01 -11.86
N ILE A 631 -1.13 2.65 -12.30
CA ILE A 631 -0.80 2.60 -13.73
C ILE A 631 -1.40 1.35 -14.36
N ARG A 632 -2.35 1.56 -15.26
CA ARG A 632 -2.95 0.49 -16.05
C ARG A 632 -1.97 -0.11 -17.06
N VAL A 633 -1.44 -1.29 -16.75
CA VAL A 633 -0.45 -1.97 -17.59
C VAL A 633 -1.02 -2.50 -18.91
N SER A 634 -0.29 -2.31 -20.02
CA SER A 634 -0.60 -2.94 -21.31
C SER A 634 0.51 -3.89 -21.77
N PRO A 635 0.19 -5.05 -22.39
CA PRO A 635 1.20 -5.96 -22.92
C PRO A 635 2.14 -5.25 -23.90
N GLY A 636 3.44 -5.37 -23.67
CA GLY A 636 4.54 -4.75 -24.43
C GLY A 636 4.95 -3.35 -23.97
N ASP A 637 4.28 -2.77 -22.98
CA ASP A 637 4.91 -1.72 -22.15
C ASP A 637 6.05 -2.33 -21.34
N ARG A 638 6.90 -1.50 -20.74
CA ARG A 638 8.12 -1.97 -20.07
C ARG A 638 8.31 -1.32 -18.70
N PHE A 639 9.00 -2.03 -17.82
CA PHE A 639 9.43 -1.52 -16.53
C PHE A 639 10.96 -1.53 -16.45
N GLN A 640 11.55 -0.44 -15.99
CA GLN A 640 12.98 -0.31 -15.75
C GLN A 640 13.22 -0.16 -14.24
N PRO A 641 13.55 -1.24 -13.51
CA PRO A 641 13.89 -1.14 -12.09
C PRO A 641 15.00 -0.11 -11.84
N THR A 642 14.98 0.53 -10.67
CA THR A 642 16.02 1.48 -10.26
C THR A 642 16.92 0.90 -9.18
N TRP A 643 18.23 1.06 -9.38
CA TRP A 643 19.24 0.90 -8.36
C TRP A 643 19.26 2.12 -7.43
N ARG A 644 19.45 1.87 -6.12
CA ARG A 644 19.74 2.91 -5.12
C ARG A 644 21.24 3.00 -4.87
N PHE A 645 21.79 4.19 -5.07
CA PHE A 645 23.19 4.52 -4.80
C PHE A 645 23.29 5.51 -3.65
N LEU A 646 24.38 5.47 -2.89
CA LEU A 646 24.76 6.56 -1.99
C LEU A 646 25.81 7.44 -2.68
N ASP A 647 25.55 8.75 -2.76
CA ASP A 647 26.46 9.71 -3.38
C ASP A 647 27.60 10.17 -2.44
N GLU A 648 28.45 11.13 -2.87
CA GLU A 648 29.55 11.67 -2.05
C GLU A 648 29.09 12.36 -0.74
N ASN A 649 27.78 12.61 -0.57
CA ASN A 649 27.15 13.22 0.60
C ASN A 649 26.31 12.21 1.41
N ASN A 650 26.28 10.93 1.02
CA ASN A 650 25.36 9.89 1.49
C ASN A 650 23.87 10.16 1.17
N GLU A 651 23.58 10.93 0.11
CA GLU A 651 22.20 11.07 -0.39
C GLU A 651 21.85 9.89 -1.31
N VAL A 652 20.61 9.40 -1.23
CA VAL A 652 20.11 8.30 -2.09
C VAL A 652 19.86 8.82 -3.50
N VAL A 653 20.44 8.14 -4.50
CA VAL A 653 20.26 8.46 -5.92
C VAL A 653 19.70 7.23 -6.64
N LEU A 654 18.55 7.41 -7.30
CA LEU A 654 17.91 6.39 -8.13
C LEU A 654 18.49 6.41 -9.55
N VAL A 655 18.89 5.25 -10.08
CA VAL A 655 19.33 5.11 -11.49
C VAL A 655 18.73 3.84 -12.09
N GLY A 656 18.08 3.95 -13.25
CA GLY A 656 17.50 2.80 -13.96
C GLY A 656 18.55 1.75 -14.38
N THR A 657 18.17 0.48 -14.35
CA THR A 657 18.96 -0.67 -14.82
C THR A 657 19.28 -0.58 -16.32
N ASP A 658 20.36 -1.23 -16.78
CA ASP A 658 20.70 -1.32 -18.21
C ASP A 658 19.65 -2.12 -19.00
N ASP A 659 19.12 -3.19 -18.40
CA ASP A 659 18.05 -4.03 -18.93
C ASP A 659 16.67 -3.58 -18.44
N VAL A 660 15.60 -4.04 -19.11
CA VAL A 660 14.19 -3.71 -18.80
C VAL A 660 13.31 -4.95 -18.92
N LEU A 661 12.32 -5.05 -18.03
CA LEU A 661 11.26 -6.07 -18.08
C LEU A 661 10.17 -5.64 -19.06
N THR A 662 9.53 -6.60 -19.73
CA THR A 662 8.45 -6.33 -20.69
C THR A 662 7.14 -6.97 -20.25
N PHE A 663 6.10 -6.17 -20.00
CA PHE A 663 4.80 -6.69 -19.59
C PHE A 663 4.22 -7.62 -20.67
N GLY A 664 3.77 -8.81 -20.27
CA GLY A 664 3.25 -9.83 -21.18
C GLY A 664 1.84 -10.29 -20.79
N GLY A 665 1.48 -11.51 -21.19
CA GLY A 665 0.24 -12.17 -20.75
C GLY A 665 0.32 -12.86 -19.38
N ALA A 666 1.48 -12.79 -18.71
CA ALA A 666 1.71 -13.32 -17.37
C ALA A 666 2.29 -12.20 -16.48
N PRO A 667 1.99 -12.20 -15.16
CA PRO A 667 2.58 -11.24 -14.23
C PRO A 667 4.10 -11.47 -14.10
N PHE A 668 4.82 -10.41 -13.76
CA PHE A 668 6.20 -10.54 -13.29
C PHE A 668 6.24 -11.33 -11.99
N THR A 669 7.33 -12.04 -11.76
CA THR A 669 7.57 -12.81 -10.53
C THR A 669 8.86 -12.35 -9.87
N PHE A 670 9.05 -12.64 -8.58
CA PHE A 670 10.34 -12.48 -7.94
C PHE A 670 10.81 -13.76 -7.24
N ARG A 671 12.12 -13.86 -7.01
CA ARG A 671 12.74 -14.91 -6.21
C ARG A 671 14.07 -14.42 -5.66
N TYR A 672 14.51 -14.99 -4.55
CA TYR A 672 15.85 -14.78 -4.05
C TYR A 672 16.88 -15.63 -4.80
N VAL A 673 18.10 -15.09 -4.92
CA VAL A 673 19.30 -15.77 -5.41
C VAL A 673 20.48 -15.48 -4.47
N PRO A 674 21.53 -16.32 -4.46
CA PRO A 674 22.77 -15.99 -3.76
C PRO A 674 23.32 -14.65 -4.21
N ALA A 675 23.68 -13.78 -3.27
CA ALA A 675 24.29 -12.50 -3.57
C ALA A 675 25.66 -12.68 -4.26
N GLN A 676 26.08 -11.69 -5.05
CA GLN A 676 27.34 -11.76 -5.78
C GLN A 676 28.55 -11.83 -4.84
N SER A 677 29.55 -12.68 -5.11
CA SER A 677 30.83 -12.63 -4.39
C SER A 677 31.54 -11.29 -4.58
N GLY A 678 31.97 -10.66 -3.48
CA GLY A 678 32.53 -9.31 -3.47
C GLY A 678 32.73 -8.75 -2.07
N ASP A 679 33.15 -7.48 -1.98
CA ASP A 679 33.24 -6.75 -0.73
C ASP A 679 31.97 -5.91 -0.51
N TYR A 680 31.47 -5.90 0.71
CA TYR A 680 30.18 -5.33 1.09
C TYR A 680 30.33 -4.41 2.31
N ALA A 681 29.44 -3.43 2.43
CA ALA A 681 29.23 -2.67 3.65
C ALA A 681 27.81 -2.89 4.14
N LEU A 682 27.67 -3.29 5.40
CA LEU A 682 26.41 -3.39 6.12
C LEU A 682 26.35 -2.24 7.12
N THR A 683 25.34 -1.40 6.98
CA THR A 683 25.10 -0.23 7.84
C THR A 683 23.85 -0.44 8.65
N ILE A 684 23.90 -0.19 9.96
CA ILE A 684 22.72 -0.09 10.81
C ILE A 684 22.50 1.38 11.11
N LEU A 685 21.29 1.88 10.86
CA LEU A 685 20.84 3.24 11.09
C LEU A 685 19.76 3.24 12.17
N ILE A 686 19.79 4.24 13.04
CA ILE A 686 18.73 4.50 14.01
C ILE A 686 18.26 5.96 13.93
N GLU A 687 16.94 6.17 14.02
CA GLU A 687 16.30 7.49 14.07
C GLU A 687 15.48 7.63 15.38
N ASP A 688 15.42 8.83 15.97
CA ASP A 688 14.59 9.15 17.14
C ASP A 688 13.41 10.09 16.82
N LEU A 689 12.50 10.32 17.78
CA LEU A 689 11.35 11.23 17.61
C LEU A 689 11.72 12.68 17.23
N ALA A 690 12.96 13.11 17.49
CA ALA A 690 13.45 14.42 17.08
C ALA A 690 14.01 14.43 15.64
N GLY A 691 14.06 13.28 14.96
CA GLY A 691 14.69 13.11 13.67
C GLY A 691 16.22 13.17 13.73
N ASN A 692 16.81 12.90 14.91
CA ASN A 692 18.25 12.67 14.99
C ASN A 692 18.54 11.30 14.40
N ILE A 693 19.60 11.21 13.60
CA ILE A 693 20.04 9.96 12.96
C ILE A 693 21.45 9.61 13.45
N SER A 694 21.65 8.35 13.81
CA SER A 694 22.97 7.77 14.06
C SER A 694 23.14 6.49 13.23
N ALA A 695 24.34 6.22 12.73
CA ALA A 695 24.61 5.01 11.95
C ALA A 695 26.03 4.48 12.23
N ASP A 696 26.21 3.16 12.14
CA ASP A 696 27.52 2.51 12.14
C ASP A 696 27.59 1.45 11.03
N THR A 697 28.77 1.22 10.49
CA THR A 697 28.99 0.43 9.27
C THR A 697 30.11 -0.59 9.44
N ALA A 698 29.77 -1.86 9.24
CA ALA A 698 30.73 -2.95 9.19
C ALA A 698 31.03 -3.34 7.74
N ASN A 699 32.31 -3.60 7.43
CA ASN A 699 32.71 -4.14 6.13
C ASN A 699 32.78 -5.66 6.25
N LEU A 700 32.16 -6.36 5.30
CA LEU A 700 32.16 -7.82 5.20
C LEU A 700 32.55 -8.23 3.77
N SER A 701 33.02 -9.46 3.59
CA SER A 701 33.34 -10.02 2.27
C SER A 701 32.46 -11.25 2.05
N VAL A 702 31.98 -11.45 0.83
CA VAL A 702 31.09 -12.54 0.45
C VAL A 702 31.78 -13.46 -0.54
N ASP A 703 31.69 -14.78 -0.33
CA ASP A 703 32.10 -15.78 -1.32
C ASP A 703 31.08 -16.90 -1.50
N ASN A 704 30.25 -16.77 -2.55
CA ASN A 704 29.29 -17.77 -3.00
C ASN A 704 29.81 -18.59 -4.22
N GLU A 705 31.09 -18.47 -4.61
CA GLU A 705 31.61 -19.11 -5.82
C GLU A 705 31.68 -20.64 -5.73
N GLY A 706 30.83 -21.33 -6.51
CA GLY A 706 30.85 -22.78 -6.65
C GLY A 706 30.12 -23.56 -5.55
N LEU A 707 29.32 -22.88 -4.73
CA LEU A 707 28.37 -23.51 -3.81
C LEU A 707 27.21 -24.16 -4.58
N ASP A 708 26.59 -25.21 -4.01
CA ASP A 708 25.38 -25.82 -4.58
C ASP A 708 24.14 -25.08 -4.05
N THR A 709 23.49 -24.33 -4.95
CA THR A 709 22.33 -23.47 -4.66
C THR A 709 21.03 -24.26 -4.44
N ALA A 710 21.09 -25.59 -4.41
CA ALA A 710 20.00 -26.41 -3.89
C ALA A 710 19.89 -26.35 -2.36
N TYR A 711 20.90 -25.81 -1.67
CA TYR A 711 20.97 -25.69 -0.21
C TYR A 711 21.36 -24.28 0.21
N ARG A 712 20.99 -23.93 1.44
CA ARG A 712 21.42 -22.72 2.16
C ARG A 712 21.68 -23.05 3.63
N GLY A 713 22.39 -22.17 4.32
CA GLY A 713 22.84 -22.35 5.68
C GLY A 713 22.02 -21.53 6.66
N PHE A 714 21.76 -22.10 7.84
CA PHE A 714 21.24 -21.36 8.97
C PHE A 714 22.28 -21.33 10.08
N LYS A 715 22.45 -20.16 10.70
CA LYS A 715 23.33 -19.97 11.86
C LYS A 715 22.52 -19.50 13.05
N ASP A 716 22.60 -20.27 14.13
CA ASP A 716 22.07 -19.88 15.43
C ASP A 716 23.23 -19.60 16.39
N VAL A 717 23.36 -18.36 16.84
CA VAL A 717 24.43 -17.97 17.77
C VAL A 717 24.10 -18.27 19.23
N SER A 718 22.81 -18.40 19.58
CA SER A 718 22.37 -18.79 20.93
C SER A 718 22.59 -20.28 21.20
N PHE A 719 22.45 -21.12 20.18
CA PHE A 719 22.76 -22.55 20.22
C PHE A 719 24.23 -22.82 19.85
N GLY A 720 24.89 -21.90 19.15
CA GLY A 720 26.27 -22.07 18.70
C GLY A 720 26.40 -23.10 17.57
N ILE A 721 25.48 -23.09 16.60
CA ILE A 721 25.41 -24.05 15.49
C ILE A 721 25.29 -23.37 14.12
N ASN A 722 25.86 -23.97 13.09
CA ASN A 722 25.60 -23.65 11.68
C ASN A 722 25.42 -24.93 10.87
N PHE A 723 24.39 -25.03 10.03
CA PHE A 723 24.11 -26.23 9.22
C PHE A 723 23.42 -25.87 7.90
N LEU A 724 23.48 -26.77 6.92
CA LEU A 724 22.78 -26.63 5.64
C LEU A 724 21.41 -27.33 5.61
N TYR A 725 20.46 -26.72 4.93
CA TYR A 725 19.13 -27.27 4.66
C TYR A 725 18.71 -26.92 3.22
N PRO A 726 17.72 -27.61 2.62
CA PRO A 726 17.31 -27.35 1.24
C PRO A 726 16.81 -25.92 1.04
N TRP A 727 17.13 -25.29 -0.08
CA TRP A 727 16.76 -23.89 -0.34
C TRP A 727 15.24 -23.66 -0.31
N ASN A 728 14.47 -24.62 -0.82
CA ASN A 728 13.01 -24.56 -0.89
C ASN A 728 12.33 -25.06 0.40
N TRP A 729 13.03 -25.09 1.54
CA TRP A 729 12.43 -25.34 2.84
C TRP A 729 12.24 -24.02 3.59
N THR A 730 11.35 -24.02 4.57
CA THR A 730 11.05 -22.86 5.42
C THR A 730 12.31 -22.39 6.14
N ASP A 731 12.41 -21.10 6.42
CA ASP A 731 13.46 -20.61 7.32
C ASP A 731 13.25 -21.20 8.72
N PRO A 732 14.32 -21.60 9.42
CA PRO A 732 14.20 -22.17 10.75
C PRO A 732 13.47 -21.25 11.72
N THR A 733 12.49 -21.82 12.43
CA THR A 733 11.64 -21.11 13.37
C THR A 733 11.97 -21.52 14.80
N VAL A 734 11.97 -20.56 15.72
CA VAL A 734 12.31 -20.79 17.14
C VAL A 734 11.06 -20.74 18.00
N PHE A 735 10.91 -21.73 18.88
CA PHE A 735 9.81 -21.87 19.82
C PHE A 735 10.37 -21.95 21.24
N GLU A 736 9.72 -21.28 22.20
CA GLU A 736 9.98 -21.44 23.64
C GLU A 736 8.77 -22.14 24.29
N ASP A 737 9.02 -23.17 25.10
CA ASP A 737 7.98 -23.90 25.82
C ASP A 737 7.58 -23.24 27.16
N GLU A 738 6.52 -23.75 27.82
CA GLU A 738 6.04 -23.20 29.11
C GLU A 738 7.08 -23.33 30.27
N GLU A 739 8.15 -24.11 30.09
CA GLU A 739 9.22 -24.33 31.07
C GLU A 739 10.52 -23.56 30.74
N GLY A 740 10.57 -22.86 29.60
CA GLY A 740 11.72 -22.09 29.10
C GLY A 740 12.71 -22.91 28.26
N GLY A 741 12.30 -24.09 27.78
CA GLY A 741 13.04 -24.86 26.80
C GLY A 741 12.90 -24.25 25.40
N VAL A 742 14.00 -24.15 24.66
CA VAL A 742 14.01 -23.58 23.30
C VAL A 742 14.20 -24.69 22.28
N THR A 743 13.33 -24.72 21.26
CA THR A 743 13.36 -25.67 20.14
C THR A 743 13.37 -24.89 18.83
N LEU A 744 14.31 -25.22 17.94
CA LEU A 744 14.35 -24.74 16.56
C LEU A 744 13.71 -25.80 15.65
N ASN A 745 12.80 -25.42 14.75
CA ASN A 745 12.23 -26.32 13.73
C ASN A 745 12.60 -25.87 12.31
N VAL A 746 12.91 -26.83 11.43
CA VAL A 746 13.10 -26.63 9.99
C VAL A 746 12.13 -27.55 9.25
N SER A 747 11.30 -27.04 8.33
CA SER A 747 10.29 -27.85 7.63
C SER A 747 10.35 -27.73 6.11
N ASP A 748 9.78 -28.71 5.42
CA ASP A 748 9.39 -28.51 4.02
C ASP A 748 8.17 -27.57 3.88
N GLU A 749 7.88 -27.13 2.65
CA GLU A 749 6.80 -26.14 2.38
C GLU A 749 5.40 -26.62 2.81
N SER A 750 5.16 -27.93 2.93
CA SER A 750 3.89 -28.47 3.43
C SER A 750 3.86 -28.69 4.94
N GLY A 751 5.00 -28.58 5.63
CA GLY A 751 5.13 -28.91 7.06
C GLY A 751 4.99 -30.40 7.35
N ASP A 752 5.08 -31.27 6.34
CA ASP A 752 4.99 -32.72 6.51
C ASP A 752 6.30 -33.31 7.03
N ILE A 753 7.44 -32.78 6.59
CA ILE A 753 8.78 -33.13 7.08
C ILE A 753 9.24 -32.04 8.04
N ASN A 754 9.65 -32.40 9.26
CA ASN A 754 10.13 -31.47 10.27
C ASN A 754 11.47 -31.97 10.85
N ILE A 755 12.39 -31.06 11.14
CA ILE A 755 13.62 -31.32 11.88
C ILE A 755 13.66 -30.39 13.09
N TYR A 756 13.50 -30.97 14.29
CA TYR A 756 13.59 -30.24 15.55
C TYR A 756 15.02 -30.30 16.09
N ILE A 757 15.57 -29.16 16.49
CA ILE A 757 16.89 -29.02 17.10
C ILE A 757 16.73 -28.38 18.47
N GLU A 758 17.35 -28.95 19.50
CA GLU A 758 17.26 -28.49 20.89
C GLU A 758 18.64 -28.54 21.55
N ALA A 759 18.88 -27.60 22.45
CA ALA A 759 20.12 -27.49 23.21
C ALA A 759 19.88 -27.63 24.72
N TYR A 760 20.78 -28.33 25.41
CA TYR A 760 20.62 -28.75 26.80
C TYR A 760 21.89 -28.49 27.63
N GLU A 761 21.75 -27.88 28.82
CA GLU A 761 22.82 -27.81 29.82
C GLU A 761 23.04 -29.18 30.50
N VAL A 762 23.85 -30.05 29.88
CA VAL A 762 24.17 -31.40 30.37
C VAL A 762 25.67 -31.68 30.33
N GLU A 763 26.11 -32.83 30.87
CA GLU A 763 27.54 -33.22 30.89
C GLU A 763 27.89 -34.40 29.93
N SER A 764 26.93 -34.91 29.14
CA SER A 764 27.17 -36.04 28.21
C SER A 764 26.02 -36.28 27.21
N ALA A 765 26.31 -36.89 26.06
CA ALA A 765 25.32 -37.31 25.07
C ALA A 765 24.34 -38.39 25.61
N ASP A 766 24.78 -39.22 26.57
CA ASP A 766 23.91 -40.16 27.28
C ASP A 766 22.77 -39.43 28.02
N ALA A 767 23.02 -38.23 28.55
CA ALA A 767 22.02 -37.45 29.27
C ALA A 767 20.99 -36.80 28.33
N VAL A 768 21.41 -36.32 27.16
CA VAL A 768 20.47 -35.85 26.10
C VAL A 768 19.58 -37.02 25.65
N LEU A 769 20.17 -38.19 25.45
CA LEU A 769 19.44 -39.39 25.04
C LEU A 769 18.39 -39.81 26.08
N ASP A 770 18.75 -39.83 27.36
CA ASP A 770 17.81 -40.15 28.44
C ASP A 770 16.65 -39.14 28.51
N LEU A 771 16.91 -37.84 28.25
CA LEU A 771 15.88 -36.78 28.21
C LEU A 771 14.90 -36.97 27.03
N LYS A 772 15.39 -37.04 25.78
CA LYS A 772 14.50 -37.24 24.61
C LYS A 772 13.73 -38.56 24.67
N LEU A 773 14.32 -39.63 25.23
CA LEU A 773 13.60 -40.90 25.43
C LEU A 773 12.54 -40.83 26.56
N GLU A 774 12.69 -39.93 27.54
CA GLU A 774 11.63 -39.65 28.54
C GLU A 774 10.49 -38.85 27.91
N GLU A 775 10.80 -37.83 27.10
CA GLU A 775 9.80 -37.04 26.34
C GLU A 775 9.01 -37.90 25.35
N PHE A 776 9.70 -38.67 24.50
CA PHE A 776 9.10 -39.61 23.55
C PHE A 776 8.20 -40.64 24.24
N SER A 777 8.34 -40.90 25.54
CA SER A 777 7.49 -41.85 26.27
C SER A 777 6.00 -41.44 26.32
N GLY A 778 5.67 -40.19 25.96
CA GLY A 778 4.31 -39.71 25.76
C GLY A 778 3.66 -40.09 24.41
N LEU A 779 4.43 -40.57 23.43
CA LEU A 779 3.96 -40.85 22.06
C LEU A 779 3.20 -42.19 21.97
N ASP A 780 2.07 -42.19 21.24
CA ASP A 780 1.26 -43.38 21.00
C ASP A 780 1.95 -44.35 20.01
N ASP A 781 1.87 -45.64 20.31
CA ASP A 781 2.45 -46.76 19.52
C ASP A 781 3.95 -46.63 19.18
N LEU A 782 4.73 -45.89 19.98
CA LEU A 782 6.18 -45.71 19.82
C LEU A 782 6.96 -47.05 19.78
N GLU A 783 7.79 -47.21 18.75
CA GLU A 783 8.87 -48.20 18.69
C GLU A 783 10.16 -47.50 18.26
N TYR A 784 11.28 -47.78 18.94
CA TYR A 784 12.60 -47.24 18.59
C TYR A 784 13.70 -48.32 18.59
N SER A 785 14.81 -48.05 17.88
CA SER A 785 15.95 -48.94 17.75
C SER A 785 16.96 -48.80 18.90
N GLU A 786 17.79 -49.82 19.12
CA GLU A 786 18.87 -49.73 20.12
C GLU A 786 19.90 -48.65 19.70
N PRO A 787 20.25 -47.69 20.58
CA PRO A 787 21.13 -46.57 20.23
C PRO A 787 22.44 -46.98 19.56
N ARG A 788 22.77 -46.32 18.45
CA ARG A 788 23.94 -46.59 17.62
C ARG A 788 24.97 -45.49 17.80
N ALA A 789 26.11 -45.80 18.39
CA ALA A 789 27.22 -44.85 18.49
C ALA A 789 27.76 -44.47 17.10
N VAL A 790 28.00 -43.18 16.91
CA VAL A 790 28.46 -42.52 15.68
C VAL A 790 29.49 -41.43 16.03
N ASP A 791 30.08 -40.86 14.99
CA ASP A 791 30.94 -39.68 15.05
C ASP A 791 30.19 -38.56 14.32
N LEU A 792 30.03 -37.40 14.96
CA LEU A 792 29.39 -36.22 14.38
C LEU A 792 30.26 -35.00 14.72
N ASP A 793 30.83 -34.37 13.69
CA ASP A 793 31.94 -33.40 13.77
C ASP A 793 33.08 -33.79 14.74
N GLY A 794 33.40 -35.10 14.83
CA GLY A 794 34.44 -35.62 15.75
C GLY A 794 34.01 -35.76 17.22
N TYR A 795 32.74 -35.53 17.55
CA TYR A 795 32.15 -35.77 18.87
C TYR A 795 31.48 -37.15 18.94
N ASP A 796 31.52 -37.78 20.12
CA ASP A 796 30.80 -39.03 20.40
C ASP A 796 29.29 -38.73 20.42
N ALA A 797 28.55 -39.32 19.47
CA ALA A 797 27.10 -39.11 19.31
C ALA A 797 26.34 -40.44 19.19
N TYR A 798 25.01 -40.41 19.28
CA TYR A 798 24.13 -41.57 19.10
C TYR A 798 23.02 -41.30 18.06
N TYR A 799 22.72 -42.30 17.23
CA TYR A 799 21.47 -42.34 16.44
C TYR A 799 20.50 -43.37 16.98
N VAL A 800 19.23 -42.99 17.00
CA VAL A 800 18.07 -43.85 17.23
C VAL A 800 17.11 -43.71 16.04
N ASP A 801 16.73 -44.83 15.40
CA ASP A 801 15.61 -44.84 14.46
C ASP A 801 14.32 -45.05 15.25
N TYR A 802 13.25 -44.32 14.96
CA TYR A 802 11.99 -44.49 15.67
C TYR A 802 10.77 -44.38 14.75
N ARG A 803 9.62 -44.81 15.28
CA ARG A 803 8.31 -44.70 14.64
C ARG A 803 7.21 -44.59 15.69
N PHE A 804 6.17 -43.83 15.40
CA PHE A 804 5.05 -43.61 16.32
C PHE A 804 3.76 -43.34 15.53
N THR A 805 2.67 -43.01 16.24
CA THR A 805 1.43 -42.54 15.63
C THR A 805 0.91 -41.32 16.38
N THR A 806 0.56 -40.27 15.64
CA THR A 806 -0.08 -39.05 16.17
C THR A 806 -1.26 -38.65 15.29
N GLY A 807 -2.35 -38.14 15.86
CA GLY A 807 -3.58 -37.81 15.12
C GLY A 807 -4.30 -38.99 14.42
N GLY A 808 -3.72 -40.19 14.41
CA GLY A 808 -4.14 -41.33 13.61
C GLY A 808 -3.25 -41.61 12.38
N GLU A 809 -2.19 -40.84 12.20
CA GLU A 809 -1.19 -40.95 11.13
C GLU A 809 0.10 -41.55 11.68
N ALA A 810 0.70 -42.47 10.91
CA ALA A 810 1.95 -43.12 11.27
C ALA A 810 3.11 -42.24 10.80
N ARG A 811 4.13 -42.08 11.65
CA ARG A 811 5.32 -41.27 11.37
C ARG A 811 6.59 -42.04 11.73
N GLU A 812 7.66 -41.82 10.97
CA GLU A 812 8.96 -42.49 11.08
C GLU A 812 10.07 -41.43 11.06
N GLY A 813 11.13 -41.63 11.85
CA GLY A 813 12.11 -40.58 12.12
C GLY A 813 13.47 -41.05 12.62
N TRP A 814 14.40 -40.11 12.71
CA TRP A 814 15.75 -40.31 13.26
C TRP A 814 16.09 -39.23 14.28
N LEU A 815 16.45 -39.68 15.47
CA LEU A 815 17.02 -38.86 16.52
C LEU A 815 18.55 -39.03 16.51
N ALA A 816 19.28 -37.94 16.28
CA ALA A 816 20.71 -37.82 16.51
C ALA A 816 20.95 -37.01 17.79
N VAL A 817 21.78 -37.49 18.70
CA VAL A 817 22.16 -36.76 19.93
C VAL A 817 23.66 -36.71 20.12
N VAL A 818 24.17 -35.55 20.52
CA VAL A 818 25.60 -35.25 20.66
C VAL A 818 25.84 -34.38 21.90
N TYR A 819 27.07 -34.37 22.41
CA TYR A 819 27.49 -33.44 23.45
C TYR A 819 28.83 -32.81 23.06
N VAL A 820 28.92 -31.48 23.21
CA VAL A 820 30.06 -30.66 22.81
C VAL A 820 30.72 -30.10 24.08
N PRO A 821 31.81 -30.72 24.57
CA PRO A 821 32.46 -30.32 25.82
C PRO A 821 33.00 -28.88 25.84
N GLU A 822 33.26 -28.31 24.66
CA GLU A 822 33.83 -27.00 24.43
C GLU A 822 32.87 -25.88 24.84
N ASN A 823 31.59 -25.98 24.50
CA ASN A 823 30.55 -25.04 24.91
C ASN A 823 29.71 -25.54 26.11
N GLY A 824 29.78 -26.83 26.44
CA GLY A 824 29.07 -27.43 27.57
C GLY A 824 27.60 -27.76 27.28
N LEU A 825 27.20 -27.78 26.00
CA LEU A 825 25.85 -28.11 25.58
C LEU A 825 25.75 -29.52 25.00
N GLY A 826 24.64 -30.18 25.31
CA GLY A 826 24.16 -31.35 24.60
C GLY A 826 23.10 -30.95 23.59
N TYR A 827 23.06 -31.60 22.43
CA TYR A 827 22.11 -31.30 21.37
C TYR A 827 21.35 -32.54 20.94
N SER A 828 20.07 -32.40 20.65
CA SER A 828 19.30 -33.36 19.86
C SER A 828 18.90 -32.73 18.53
N LEU A 829 19.01 -33.52 17.47
CA LEU A 829 18.45 -33.24 16.15
C LEU A 829 17.49 -34.38 15.82
N ASP A 830 16.22 -34.06 15.64
CA ASP A 830 15.12 -35.01 15.54
C ASP A 830 14.33 -34.79 14.25
N LEU A 831 14.54 -35.66 13.27
CA LEU A 831 13.75 -35.67 12.04
C LEU A 831 12.48 -36.50 12.24
N ASP A 832 11.34 -35.91 11.89
CA ASP A 832 10.03 -36.55 11.87
C ASP A 832 9.35 -36.42 10.48
N ALA A 833 8.97 -37.54 9.85
CA ALA A 833 8.32 -37.56 8.53
C ALA A 833 7.27 -38.68 8.35
N PRO A 834 6.29 -38.52 7.43
CA PRO A 834 5.47 -39.62 6.93
C PRO A 834 6.31 -40.71 6.23
N PRO A 835 5.96 -42.01 6.36
CA PRO A 835 6.72 -43.12 5.77
C PRO A 835 6.91 -43.06 4.24
N ASP A 836 6.07 -42.34 3.52
CA ASP A 836 6.16 -42.13 2.07
C ASP A 836 7.02 -40.92 1.67
N LEU A 837 7.37 -40.03 2.61
CA LEU A 837 8.31 -38.91 2.41
C LEU A 837 9.70 -39.18 2.99
N LEU A 838 9.88 -40.26 3.77
CA LEU A 838 11.10 -40.59 4.50
C LEU A 838 12.39 -40.63 3.63
N GLU A 839 12.31 -40.96 2.34
CA GLU A 839 13.49 -40.93 1.43
C GLU A 839 13.95 -39.50 1.10
N ALA A 840 13.04 -38.53 1.01
CA ALA A 840 13.39 -37.11 0.83
C ALA A 840 13.89 -36.52 2.16
N ALA A 841 13.26 -36.92 3.26
CA ALA A 841 13.61 -36.52 4.62
C ALA A 841 15.06 -36.97 5.00
N ASP A 842 15.47 -38.19 4.62
CA ASP A 842 16.84 -38.72 4.80
C ASP A 842 17.88 -37.85 4.10
N ALA A 843 17.62 -37.46 2.85
CA ALA A 843 18.56 -36.66 2.07
C ALA A 843 18.77 -35.26 2.68
N ALA A 844 17.72 -34.62 3.17
CA ALA A 844 17.80 -33.32 3.85
C ALA A 844 18.52 -33.44 5.19
N PHE A 845 18.12 -34.39 6.04
CA PHE A 845 18.71 -34.59 7.37
C PHE A 845 20.19 -34.97 7.31
N LEU A 846 20.58 -35.90 6.42
CA LEU A 846 21.99 -36.24 6.22
C LEU A 846 22.81 -35.05 5.72
N THR A 847 22.25 -34.17 4.88
CA THR A 847 22.94 -32.95 4.42
C THR A 847 23.16 -31.97 5.57
N MET A 848 22.16 -31.80 6.44
CA MET A 848 22.28 -31.01 7.67
C MET A 848 23.38 -31.58 8.58
N LEU A 849 23.37 -32.88 8.84
CA LEU A 849 24.32 -33.54 9.74
C LEU A 849 25.76 -33.57 9.20
N ASP A 850 25.95 -33.76 7.89
CA ASP A 850 27.26 -33.72 7.22
C ASP A 850 27.84 -32.29 7.14
N SER A 851 27.03 -31.25 7.38
CA SER A 851 27.43 -29.83 7.32
C SER A 851 27.35 -29.09 8.66
N LEU A 852 26.89 -29.75 9.72
CA LEU A 852 26.71 -29.19 11.04
C LEU A 852 28.06 -28.85 11.68
N ILE A 853 28.22 -27.58 12.06
CA ILE A 853 29.41 -27.01 12.72
C ILE A 853 28.98 -26.48 14.08
N PHE A 854 29.75 -26.80 15.13
CA PHE A 854 29.57 -26.24 16.47
C PHE A 854 30.59 -25.14 16.77
N PHE A 855 30.16 -24.10 17.47
CA PHE A 855 31.01 -23.02 17.99
C PHE A 855 30.62 -22.66 19.45
N GLU A 856 31.38 -21.74 20.07
CA GLU A 856 30.99 -21.20 21.39
C GLU A 856 29.76 -20.28 21.22
N PRO A 857 28.61 -20.57 21.87
CA PRO A 857 27.43 -19.73 21.78
C PRO A 857 27.70 -18.30 22.22
N TYR A 858 27.06 -17.36 21.54
CA TYR A 858 27.01 -15.97 21.95
C TYR A 858 25.88 -15.79 22.98
N ALA A 859 26.25 -15.76 24.26
CA ALA A 859 25.34 -15.30 25.30
C ALA A 859 25.31 -13.77 25.30
N GLY A 860 24.24 -13.17 24.75
CA GLY A 860 23.88 -11.78 25.04
C GLY A 860 23.59 -11.58 26.55
N GLU A 861 23.77 -10.36 27.06
CA GLU A 861 23.44 -9.99 28.46
C GLU A 861 21.96 -9.63 28.65
#